data_AF-A0A9D8IYE8-F1
#
_entry.id   AF-A0A9D8IYE8-F1
#
_cell.length_a   1.000
_cell.length_b   1.000
_cell.length_c   1.000
_cell.angle_alpha   90.00
_cell.angle_beta   90.00
_cell.angle_gamma   90.00
#
_symmetry.space_group_name_H-M   'P 1'
#
loop_
_entity.id
_entity.type
_entity.pdbx_description
1 polymer ?
#
loop_
_entity_poly.entity_id
_entity_poly.type
_entity_poly.pdbx_seq_one_letter_code
_entity_poly.pdbx_strand_id
1 'polypeptide(L)'
;MQIRGNTIYGNADGIMLGWSNGCTIENNTIRDNSSVGMSFDTAPNNIFRNNTVSNNTHAGISMAGLGQSNNLIENNTVSKNGNYGINIAATTRNSVIRFNTISECSTGIRIGEHSAAHANYGNRIYNNDFIGNTIQAVDNSPEADYWDNGLSQGGNYWSTWTTPDANGDGFVDLPFQVPGGYGRDDFPYARSQGWLPTILTTVLKNGVMGQSYLDTLAATGGIRPFVWLVSAGTLPPGLNLSSPSGTITGIPSLLGQWQFTVTLRDSLSRTTSKQFSLTIGSAGWFQTNGPNGGIINTMVVSGNNLHAGTNRGVFLSTNSGTSWTALNTGLPITSVRALAVSTGNLFAGTDLGVFRSTNNGQSWNEINTGLSNTLVRSLILSGTNLFAGTAGGSIFLSTNNGASWTPANTGLTNMTVRALVASGNNLLAGTWDRGIFLSTNNGTSWTRVVTGLTSQDVRALTMLGTNLFAGTAGGVFLSTNNGASWSAVNVGMTNLSVTAFAVIGSNIFAGTEDGVFYSTNNGSSWTAVNTGLTNRHVRAFAVSGSNLWAGTYSGVFLSSNNGTTWFAVNAGLTSTFVRALAAGGSNLFAGTFDGGVFLSTNNGSLWSNVNTGLRPTRIHSLAISGENLFAGTYREGVWCRPLAGIVTYVEERSGAEPPRDFSLFQNFPNPFNPTTTIRFELPERAFVSLKIYDILGREVETLIHRELGTGRYDVIWNARSHPSGVYCYTLNAGDRVETRRLVLLK
;
A
#
# COMPACT_ATOMS: atom_id res chain seq x y z
N MET A 1 19.87 8.31 -21.45
CA MET A 1 21.03 7.64 -20.82
C MET A 1 21.24 8.21 -19.41
N GLN A 2 21.76 7.45 -18.44
CA GLN A 2 22.07 7.96 -17.09
C GLN A 2 23.55 7.73 -16.75
N ILE A 3 24.29 8.79 -16.41
CA ILE A 3 25.71 8.73 -16.00
C ILE A 3 25.79 9.25 -14.57
N ARG A 4 26.10 8.37 -13.61
CA ARG A 4 25.98 8.69 -12.19
C ARG A 4 27.10 8.13 -11.32
N GLY A 5 27.55 8.92 -10.34
CA GLY A 5 28.47 8.44 -9.28
C GLY A 5 29.92 8.23 -9.72
N ASN A 6 30.36 8.80 -10.84
CA ASN A 6 31.71 8.58 -11.38
C ASN A 6 32.71 9.60 -10.83
N THR A 7 33.98 9.20 -10.76
CA THR A 7 35.11 10.11 -10.57
C THR A 7 36.00 10.08 -11.82
N ILE A 8 36.13 11.20 -12.51
CA ILE A 8 36.79 11.30 -13.83
C ILE A 8 37.87 12.39 -13.74
N TYR A 9 39.12 12.06 -14.08
CA TYR A 9 40.23 13.01 -14.02
C TYR A 9 41.38 12.69 -14.97
N GLY A 10 42.18 13.70 -15.32
CA GLY A 10 43.40 13.54 -16.10
C GLY A 10 43.19 13.24 -17.59
N ASN A 11 42.01 13.55 -18.15
CA ASN A 11 41.71 13.34 -19.57
C ASN A 11 41.85 14.65 -20.37
N ALA A 12 41.70 14.57 -21.69
CA ALA A 12 41.52 15.76 -22.52
C ALA A 12 40.20 16.45 -22.14
N ASP A 13 39.07 15.75 -22.35
CA ASP A 13 37.75 16.14 -21.87
C ASP A 13 37.21 15.07 -20.92
N GLY A 14 36.47 15.47 -19.88
CA GLY A 14 35.96 14.56 -18.86
C GLY A 14 34.77 13.73 -19.33
N ILE A 15 33.60 14.34 -19.50
CA ILE A 15 32.42 13.71 -20.11
C ILE A 15 32.06 14.46 -21.39
N MET A 16 31.96 13.75 -22.50
CA MET A 16 31.48 14.29 -23.76
C MET A 16 30.17 13.64 -24.16
N LEU A 17 29.13 14.43 -24.44
CA LEU A 17 27.91 13.96 -25.09
C LEU A 17 27.74 14.65 -26.44
N GLY A 18 27.82 13.87 -27.52
CA GLY A 18 27.49 14.31 -28.88
C GLY A 18 26.14 13.74 -29.33
N TRP A 19 25.31 14.55 -30.01
CA TRP A 19 24.04 14.12 -30.64
C TRP A 19 23.10 13.34 -29.70
N SER A 20 22.97 13.80 -28.45
CA SER A 20 22.25 13.06 -27.40
C SER A 20 20.99 13.79 -26.94
N ASN A 21 19.94 13.04 -26.60
CA ASN A 21 18.65 13.57 -26.16
C ASN A 21 18.16 12.87 -24.88
N GLY A 22 17.70 13.62 -23.88
CA GLY A 22 17.10 13.04 -22.66
C GLY A 22 18.10 12.32 -21.75
N CYS A 23 19.36 12.73 -21.73
CA CYS A 23 20.38 12.19 -20.83
C CYS A 23 20.34 12.88 -19.45
N THR A 24 20.68 12.13 -18.41
CA THR A 24 20.85 12.66 -17.05
C THR A 24 22.25 12.36 -16.55
N ILE A 25 23.03 13.39 -16.26
CA ILE A 25 24.34 13.31 -15.63
C ILE A 25 24.22 13.83 -14.20
N GLU A 26 24.40 12.97 -13.22
CA GLU A 26 24.26 13.40 -11.82
C GLU A 26 25.23 12.76 -10.84
N ASN A 27 25.59 13.50 -9.79
CA ASN A 27 26.45 13.01 -8.70
C ASN A 27 27.85 12.55 -9.17
N ASN A 28 28.45 13.19 -10.18
CA ASN A 28 29.80 12.88 -10.65
C ASN A 28 30.83 13.89 -10.12
N THR A 29 32.07 13.46 -9.95
CA THR A 29 33.24 14.31 -9.63
C THR A 29 34.19 14.32 -10.82
N ILE A 30 34.42 15.49 -11.43
CA ILE A 30 35.18 15.63 -12.66
C ILE A 30 36.26 16.68 -12.44
N ARG A 31 37.54 16.32 -12.58
CA ARG A 31 38.62 17.26 -12.27
C ARG A 31 39.89 17.08 -13.06
N ASP A 32 40.72 18.11 -13.08
CA ASP A 32 42.09 18.05 -13.60
C ASP A 32 42.18 17.55 -15.06
N ASN A 33 41.21 17.92 -15.91
CA ASN A 33 41.26 17.61 -17.34
C ASN A 33 41.93 18.75 -18.12
N SER A 34 42.62 18.39 -19.20
CA SER A 34 43.45 19.32 -19.98
C SER A 34 42.66 20.20 -20.96
N SER A 35 41.33 20.12 -20.97
CA SER A 35 40.42 20.97 -21.73
C SER A 35 39.11 21.20 -20.96
N VAL A 36 38.06 20.40 -21.16
CA VAL A 36 36.73 20.64 -20.60
C VAL A 36 36.34 19.54 -19.60
N GLY A 37 35.71 19.91 -18.48
CA GLY A 37 35.15 18.93 -17.55
C GLY A 37 33.98 18.16 -18.17
N MET A 38 32.94 18.87 -18.61
CA MET A 38 31.82 18.29 -19.35
C MET A 38 31.53 19.09 -20.63
N SER A 39 31.53 18.42 -21.78
CA SER A 39 31.26 19.01 -23.09
C SER A 39 30.01 18.39 -23.72
N PHE A 40 29.13 19.24 -24.23
CA PHE A 40 27.88 18.83 -24.86
C PHE A 40 27.82 19.41 -26.26
N ASP A 41 27.77 18.54 -27.27
CA ASP A 41 27.67 18.90 -28.68
C ASP A 41 26.33 18.41 -29.23
N THR A 42 25.52 19.33 -29.76
CA THR A 42 24.23 19.03 -30.40
C THR A 42 23.31 18.15 -29.51
N ALA A 43 23.03 18.60 -28.28
CA ALA A 43 22.41 17.75 -27.26
C ALA A 43 21.22 18.41 -26.51
N PRO A 44 19.96 18.25 -26.95
CA PRO A 44 18.80 18.84 -26.30
C PRO A 44 18.18 17.99 -25.16
N ASN A 45 17.38 18.63 -24.31
CA ASN A 45 16.57 18.03 -23.22
C ASN A 45 17.37 17.23 -22.18
N ASN A 46 18.61 17.62 -21.89
CA ASN A 46 19.47 16.94 -20.93
C ASN A 46 19.43 17.59 -19.55
N ILE A 47 19.67 16.78 -18.50
CA ILE A 47 19.68 17.20 -17.10
C ILE A 47 21.07 16.95 -16.51
N PHE A 48 21.67 18.00 -15.95
CA PHE A 48 22.98 17.99 -15.32
C PHE A 48 22.82 18.48 -13.89
N ARG A 49 22.97 17.58 -12.92
CA ARG A 49 22.76 17.97 -11.52
C ARG A 49 23.66 17.34 -10.49
N ASN A 50 23.93 18.08 -9.42
CA ASN A 50 24.72 17.59 -8.28
C ASN A 50 26.14 17.11 -8.68
N ASN A 51 26.73 17.65 -9.75
CA ASN A 51 28.09 17.30 -10.15
C ASN A 51 29.09 18.27 -9.51
N THR A 52 30.30 17.79 -9.23
CA THR A 52 31.45 18.61 -8.81
C THR A 52 32.46 18.64 -9.95
N VAL A 53 32.74 19.82 -10.50
CA VAL A 53 33.59 20.00 -11.68
C VAL A 53 34.67 21.03 -11.41
N SER A 54 35.94 20.62 -11.40
CA SER A 54 37.01 21.52 -10.95
C SER A 54 38.36 21.38 -11.65
N ASN A 55 39.20 22.40 -11.60
CA ASN A 55 40.59 22.35 -12.09
C ASN A 55 40.75 21.93 -13.56
N ASN A 56 39.77 22.21 -14.43
CA ASN A 56 39.93 21.96 -15.87
C ASN A 56 40.55 23.21 -16.53
N THR A 57 41.45 23.01 -17.49
CA THR A 57 42.24 24.14 -18.06
C THR A 57 41.42 25.10 -18.92
N HIS A 58 40.29 24.66 -19.51
CA HIS A 58 39.44 25.50 -20.33
C HIS A 58 38.09 25.79 -19.66
N ALA A 59 37.18 24.82 -19.61
CA ALA A 59 35.84 25.03 -19.07
C ALA A 59 35.42 23.94 -18.08
N GLY A 60 34.63 24.28 -17.07
CA GLY A 60 33.97 23.30 -16.22
C GLY A 60 32.89 22.57 -17.02
N ILE A 61 31.87 23.32 -17.44
CA ILE A 61 30.77 22.81 -18.27
C ILE A 61 30.72 23.63 -19.55
N SER A 62 30.63 22.98 -20.71
CA SER A 62 30.55 23.64 -22.01
C SER A 62 29.39 23.09 -22.83
N MET A 63 28.46 23.95 -23.21
CA MET A 63 27.44 23.69 -24.23
C MET A 63 27.95 24.24 -25.56
N ALA A 64 28.38 23.33 -26.43
CA ALA A 64 28.89 23.59 -27.76
C ALA A 64 27.97 22.97 -28.83
N GLY A 65 28.17 23.32 -30.09
CA GLY A 65 27.40 22.76 -31.21
C GLY A 65 26.00 23.36 -31.40
N LEU A 66 25.42 23.08 -32.56
CA LEU A 66 24.14 23.65 -32.98
C LEU A 66 22.96 22.85 -32.40
N GLY A 67 21.80 23.49 -32.20
CA GLY A 67 20.56 22.79 -31.82
C GLY A 67 20.46 22.41 -30.33
N GLN A 68 21.21 23.08 -29.45
CA GLN A 68 21.08 22.93 -28.01
C GLN A 68 19.74 23.53 -27.55
N SER A 69 18.91 22.77 -26.84
CA SER A 69 17.65 23.31 -26.29
C SER A 69 17.13 22.58 -25.08
N ASN A 70 16.42 23.30 -24.20
CA ASN A 70 15.72 22.77 -23.02
C ASN A 70 16.63 21.97 -22.07
N ASN A 71 17.92 22.32 -21.99
CA ASN A 71 18.84 21.69 -21.06
C ASN A 71 18.68 22.28 -19.66
N LEU A 72 18.86 21.48 -18.62
CA LEU A 72 18.80 21.89 -17.22
C LEU A 72 20.14 21.64 -16.54
N ILE A 73 20.83 22.70 -16.15
CA ILE A 73 22.06 22.65 -15.35
C ILE A 73 21.72 23.14 -13.94
N GLU A 74 21.64 22.24 -12.97
CA GLU A 74 21.27 22.61 -11.60
C GLU A 74 22.09 21.99 -10.47
N ASN A 75 22.27 22.69 -9.35
CA ASN A 75 22.93 22.15 -8.16
C ASN A 75 24.37 21.64 -8.39
N ASN A 76 25.08 22.13 -9.41
CA ASN A 76 26.48 21.75 -9.64
C ASN A 76 27.44 22.68 -8.88
N THR A 77 28.57 22.14 -8.46
CA THR A 77 29.72 22.92 -7.93
C THR A 77 30.78 22.97 -9.00
N VAL A 78 31.04 24.16 -9.55
CA VAL A 78 31.99 24.39 -10.65
C VAL A 78 33.06 25.37 -10.18
N SER A 79 34.30 24.91 -10.03
CA SER A 79 35.33 25.73 -9.38
C SER A 79 36.70 25.63 -10.03
N LYS A 80 37.49 26.72 -10.03
CA LYS A 80 38.92 26.69 -10.42
C LYS A 80 39.15 26.21 -11.87
N ASN A 81 38.24 26.53 -12.78
CA ASN A 81 38.41 26.22 -14.20
C ASN A 81 39.05 27.41 -14.93
N GLY A 82 39.97 27.12 -15.86
CA GLY A 82 40.91 28.10 -16.40
C GLY A 82 40.25 29.29 -17.10
N ASN A 83 39.35 29.06 -18.06
CA ASN A 83 38.67 30.14 -18.78
C ASN A 83 37.24 30.34 -18.27
N TYR A 84 36.44 29.28 -18.21
CA TYR A 84 34.99 29.37 -17.96
C TYR A 84 34.54 28.39 -16.86
N GLY A 85 33.67 28.84 -15.97
CA GLY A 85 32.89 27.93 -15.14
C GLY A 85 31.89 27.18 -16.02
N ILE A 86 30.91 27.90 -16.56
CA ILE A 86 29.95 27.38 -17.54
C ILE A 86 30.04 28.23 -18.82
N ASN A 87 30.27 27.58 -19.95
CA ASN A 87 30.37 28.20 -21.26
C ASN A 87 29.17 27.81 -22.14
N ILE A 88 28.40 28.78 -22.59
CA ILE A 88 27.31 28.64 -23.56
C ILE A 88 27.84 29.17 -24.89
N ALA A 89 28.44 28.30 -25.70
CA ALA A 89 29.28 28.72 -26.83
C ALA A 89 28.54 28.81 -28.17
N ALA A 90 27.41 28.13 -28.33
CA ALA A 90 26.66 28.00 -29.58
C ALA A 90 25.15 27.97 -29.30
N THR A 91 24.33 28.03 -30.36
CA THR A 91 22.85 28.19 -30.35
C THR A 91 22.13 27.34 -29.29
N THR A 92 22.03 27.89 -28.08
CA THR A 92 21.37 27.29 -26.93
C THR A 92 20.09 28.04 -26.67
N ARG A 93 18.97 27.30 -26.65
CA ARG A 93 17.64 27.88 -26.52
C ARG A 93 16.89 27.34 -25.32
N ASN A 94 16.17 28.20 -24.60
CA ASN A 94 15.25 27.82 -23.52
C ASN A 94 15.86 26.93 -22.42
N SER A 95 17.19 26.98 -22.24
CA SER A 95 17.87 26.18 -21.23
C SER A 95 17.86 26.91 -19.89
N VAL A 96 17.92 26.15 -18.80
CA VAL A 96 17.82 26.66 -17.43
C VAL A 96 19.10 26.34 -16.68
N ILE A 97 19.75 27.37 -16.15
CA ILE A 97 20.94 27.27 -15.31
C ILE A 97 20.60 27.82 -13.94
N ARG A 98 20.51 26.96 -12.92
CA ARG A 98 20.06 27.39 -11.59
C ARG A 98 20.69 26.65 -10.42
N PHE A 99 20.78 27.29 -9.25
CA PHE A 99 21.29 26.65 -8.04
C PHE A 99 22.72 26.12 -8.14
N ASN A 100 23.53 26.61 -9.10
CA ASN A 100 24.92 26.22 -9.23
C ASN A 100 25.82 27.15 -8.41
N THR A 101 26.92 26.61 -7.88
CA THR A 101 28.00 27.41 -7.29
C THR A 101 29.16 27.47 -8.27
N ILE A 102 29.52 28.67 -8.72
CA ILE A 102 30.51 28.92 -9.74
C ILE A 102 31.58 29.82 -9.16
N SER A 103 32.79 29.28 -8.99
CA SER A 103 33.81 29.95 -8.18
C SER A 103 35.23 29.86 -8.72
N GLU A 104 36.03 30.86 -8.41
CA GLU A 104 37.48 30.88 -8.70
C GLU A 104 37.81 30.58 -10.18
N CYS A 105 36.93 30.93 -11.12
CA CYS A 105 37.16 30.81 -12.57
C CYS A 105 37.53 32.17 -13.17
N SER A 106 38.20 32.20 -14.33
CA SER A 106 38.44 33.47 -15.03
C SER A 106 37.14 34.17 -15.43
N THR A 107 36.16 33.42 -15.94
CA THR A 107 34.79 33.89 -16.12
C THR A 107 33.82 32.86 -15.56
N GLY A 108 32.86 33.27 -14.73
CA GLY A 108 31.89 32.36 -14.11
C GLY A 108 30.97 31.73 -15.14
N ILE A 109 30.07 32.51 -15.74
CA ILE A 109 29.27 32.10 -16.90
C ILE A 109 29.60 32.98 -18.10
N ARG A 110 29.84 32.36 -19.25
CA ARG A 110 29.93 33.06 -20.54
C ARG A 110 28.78 32.62 -21.44
N ILE A 111 28.01 33.58 -21.96
CA ILE A 111 27.16 33.40 -23.13
C ILE A 111 27.89 34.01 -24.33
N GLY A 112 28.23 33.17 -25.30
CA GLY A 112 29.01 33.54 -26.48
C GLY A 112 28.16 34.18 -27.56
N GLU A 113 28.80 35.01 -28.39
CA GLU A 113 28.24 35.52 -29.64
C GLU A 113 28.35 34.42 -30.71
N HIS A 114 27.23 34.14 -31.37
CA HIS A 114 27.22 33.48 -32.67
C HIS A 114 26.42 34.38 -33.62
N SER A 115 26.63 34.25 -34.93
CA SER A 115 25.93 35.07 -35.94
C SER A 115 24.42 35.18 -35.68
N ALA A 116 23.78 36.29 -36.08
CA ALA A 116 22.36 36.56 -35.82
C ALA A 116 21.39 35.42 -36.21
N ALA A 117 21.76 34.54 -37.14
CA ALA A 117 20.97 33.35 -37.51
C ALA A 117 21.04 32.19 -36.48
N HIS A 118 21.91 32.29 -35.48
CA HIS A 118 22.32 31.20 -34.59
C HIS A 118 22.54 31.68 -33.14
N ALA A 119 21.91 32.80 -32.76
CA ALA A 119 22.05 33.39 -31.44
C ALA A 119 21.52 32.49 -30.31
N ASN A 120 22.06 32.70 -29.10
CA ASN A 120 21.49 32.15 -27.87
C ASN A 120 20.21 32.91 -27.53
N TYR A 121 19.16 32.20 -27.10
CA TYR A 121 17.87 32.83 -26.88
C TYR A 121 17.02 32.15 -25.81
N GLY A 122 16.41 32.94 -24.94
CA GLY A 122 15.42 32.47 -23.98
C GLY A 122 15.99 31.61 -22.86
N ASN A 123 17.31 31.60 -22.67
CA ASN A 123 17.91 30.90 -21.54
C ASN A 123 17.59 31.66 -20.25
N ARG A 124 17.45 30.91 -19.15
CA ARG A 124 17.14 31.46 -17.83
C ARG A 124 18.23 31.09 -16.84
N ILE A 125 18.89 32.10 -16.30
CA ILE A 125 20.03 31.98 -15.39
C ILE A 125 19.63 32.63 -14.07
N TYR A 126 19.30 31.84 -13.06
CA TYR A 126 18.83 32.37 -11.77
C TYR A 126 19.23 31.48 -10.60
N ASN A 127 19.30 32.05 -9.41
CA ASN A 127 19.67 31.39 -8.16
C ASN A 127 21.05 30.72 -8.22
N ASN A 128 21.99 31.26 -9.00
CA ASN A 128 23.38 30.79 -9.00
C ASN A 128 24.24 31.65 -8.06
N ASP A 129 25.27 31.05 -7.49
CA ASP A 129 26.28 31.72 -6.67
C ASP A 129 27.55 31.96 -7.50
N PHE A 130 27.88 33.22 -7.79
CA PHE A 130 29.14 33.61 -8.41
C PHE A 130 30.12 34.10 -7.34
N ILE A 131 31.22 33.35 -7.12
CA ILE A 131 32.13 33.57 -5.98
C ILE A 131 33.59 33.65 -6.41
N GLY A 132 34.21 34.82 -6.28
CA GLY A 132 35.67 34.96 -6.50
C GLY A 132 36.13 34.68 -7.93
N ASN A 133 35.23 34.79 -8.91
CA ASN A 133 35.60 34.76 -10.34
C ASN A 133 36.21 36.11 -10.75
N THR A 134 37.18 36.11 -11.67
CA THR A 134 37.77 37.37 -12.19
C THR A 134 36.71 38.20 -12.91
N ILE A 135 35.88 37.56 -13.72
CA ILE A 135 34.67 38.12 -14.32
C ILE A 135 33.51 37.23 -13.86
N GLN A 136 32.49 37.80 -13.23
CA GLN A 136 31.41 36.97 -12.69
C GLN A 136 30.58 36.33 -13.82
N ALA A 137 30.17 37.13 -14.79
CA ALA A 137 29.51 36.67 -15.99
C ALA A 137 29.77 37.60 -17.17
N VAL A 138 29.59 37.08 -18.39
CA VAL A 138 29.54 37.85 -19.64
C VAL A 138 28.43 37.29 -20.50
N ASP A 139 27.62 38.17 -21.07
CA ASP A 139 26.55 37.83 -22.00
C ASP A 139 26.74 38.60 -23.30
N ASN A 140 27.37 37.95 -24.29
CA ASN A 140 27.56 38.55 -25.62
C ASN A 140 26.45 38.14 -26.61
N SER A 141 25.31 37.64 -26.13
CA SER A 141 24.22 37.27 -27.03
C SER A 141 23.55 38.51 -27.62
N PRO A 142 23.30 38.54 -28.94
CA PRO A 142 22.53 39.64 -29.56
C PRO A 142 21.02 39.54 -29.29
N GLU A 143 20.53 38.45 -28.68
CA GLU A 143 19.12 38.22 -28.36
C GLU A 143 18.86 38.08 -26.85
N ALA A 144 17.59 38.11 -26.43
CA ALA A 144 17.22 38.15 -25.02
C ALA A 144 17.45 36.82 -24.29
N ASP A 145 18.40 36.83 -23.36
CA ASP A 145 18.56 35.84 -22.28
C ASP A 145 18.20 36.51 -20.94
N TYR A 146 17.66 35.71 -20.01
CA TYR A 146 17.13 36.20 -18.73
C TYR A 146 18.05 35.80 -17.59
N TRP A 147 18.51 36.80 -16.82
CA TRP A 147 19.36 36.59 -15.64
C TRP A 147 18.55 36.56 -14.33
N ASP A 148 17.27 36.24 -14.48
CA ASP A 148 16.29 36.03 -13.42
C ASP A 148 15.29 34.93 -13.83
N ASN A 149 14.39 34.57 -12.91
CA ASN A 149 13.39 33.53 -13.14
C ASN A 149 12.08 34.07 -13.76
N GLY A 150 12.03 35.35 -14.15
CA GLY A 150 10.81 36.02 -14.63
C GLY A 150 9.78 36.35 -13.54
N LEU A 151 10.14 36.22 -12.26
CA LEU A 151 9.34 36.62 -11.10
C LEU A 151 10.09 37.69 -10.30
N SER A 152 9.38 38.46 -9.48
CA SER A 152 9.93 39.57 -8.70
C SER A 152 10.92 39.18 -7.59
N GLN A 153 11.38 37.92 -7.52
CA GLN A 153 12.18 37.36 -6.41
C GLN A 153 13.06 36.16 -6.84
N GLY A 154 13.88 36.30 -7.89
CA GLY A 154 14.79 35.21 -8.28
C GLY A 154 15.88 35.58 -9.28
N GLY A 155 16.86 36.37 -8.85
CA GLY A 155 18.09 36.67 -9.56
C GLY A 155 19.28 35.82 -9.12
N ASN A 156 20.51 36.31 -9.25
CA ASN A 156 21.75 35.61 -8.92
C ASN A 156 22.52 36.31 -7.80
N TYR A 157 23.42 35.56 -7.14
CA TYR A 157 24.34 36.13 -6.16
C TYR A 157 25.69 36.47 -6.80
N TRP A 158 26.14 37.70 -6.62
CA TRP A 158 27.38 38.22 -7.21
C TRP A 158 28.36 38.64 -6.12
N SER A 159 29.43 37.88 -5.91
CA SER A 159 30.41 38.13 -4.83
C SER A 159 31.12 39.49 -4.89
N THR A 160 31.16 40.12 -6.07
CA THR A 160 31.78 41.43 -6.28
C THR A 160 30.78 42.59 -6.24
N TRP A 161 29.48 42.30 -6.07
CA TRP A 161 28.42 43.32 -6.04
C TRP A 161 27.97 43.55 -4.61
N THR A 162 28.29 44.73 -4.07
CA THR A 162 28.16 45.05 -2.64
C THR A 162 27.21 46.21 -2.37
N THR A 163 26.32 46.53 -3.30
CA THR A 163 25.32 47.58 -3.06
C THR A 163 24.36 47.17 -1.94
N PRO A 164 23.91 48.12 -1.10
CA PRO A 164 23.07 47.81 0.07
C PRO A 164 21.73 47.19 -0.33
N ASP A 165 21.22 46.33 0.56
CA ASP A 165 19.81 45.99 0.67
C ASP A 165 19.21 46.91 1.74
N ALA A 166 18.71 48.07 1.32
CA ALA A 166 18.20 49.10 2.22
C ALA A 166 16.82 48.74 2.79
N ASN A 167 16.08 47.86 2.11
CA ASN A 167 14.72 47.49 2.49
C ASN A 167 14.67 46.18 3.33
N GLY A 168 15.77 45.42 3.36
CA GLY A 168 15.94 44.20 4.16
C GLY A 168 15.21 42.97 3.60
N ASP A 169 14.80 42.97 2.33
CA ASP A 169 14.04 41.90 1.69
C ASP A 169 14.93 40.75 1.17
N GLY A 170 16.25 40.89 1.29
CA GLY A 170 17.24 39.90 0.86
C GLY A 170 17.72 40.08 -0.58
N PHE A 171 17.22 41.09 -1.29
CA PHE A 171 17.66 41.49 -2.62
C PHE A 171 18.41 42.81 -2.55
N VAL A 172 19.37 42.95 -3.45
CA VAL A 172 20.06 44.22 -3.66
C VAL A 172 19.10 45.16 -4.36
N ASP A 173 18.94 46.39 -3.87
CA ASP A 173 17.99 47.35 -4.46
C ASP A 173 18.37 47.83 -5.87
N LEU A 174 19.61 47.56 -6.31
CA LEU A 174 20.13 47.91 -7.63
C LEU A 174 20.40 46.66 -8.48
N PRO A 175 19.96 46.67 -9.76
CA PRO A 175 20.19 45.57 -10.67
C PRO A 175 21.68 45.38 -10.98
N PHE A 176 22.07 44.14 -11.26
CA PHE A 176 23.41 43.82 -11.75
C PHE A 176 23.40 43.79 -13.28
N GLN A 177 24.22 44.64 -13.91
CA GLN A 177 24.38 44.64 -15.37
C GLN A 177 25.41 43.59 -15.76
N VAL A 178 25.03 42.64 -16.63
CA VAL A 178 25.95 41.63 -17.13
C VAL A 178 26.68 42.19 -18.36
N PRO A 179 28.03 42.28 -18.35
CA PRO A 179 28.79 42.82 -19.47
C PRO A 179 28.58 42.04 -20.78
N GLY A 180 28.57 42.73 -21.93
CA GLY A 180 28.65 42.13 -23.27
C GLY A 180 27.41 42.25 -24.16
N GLY A 181 26.25 42.61 -23.60
CA GLY A 181 24.96 42.54 -24.30
C GLY A 181 23.80 43.09 -23.47
N TYR A 182 22.60 42.53 -23.63
CA TYR A 182 21.37 42.96 -22.93
C TYR A 182 21.13 42.27 -21.57
N GLY A 183 22.04 41.41 -21.13
CA GLY A 183 21.88 40.67 -19.88
C GLY A 183 21.81 41.59 -18.66
N ARG A 184 20.71 41.52 -17.92
CA ARG A 184 20.48 42.25 -16.67
C ARG A 184 19.84 41.33 -15.66
N ASP A 185 20.40 41.30 -14.46
CA ASP A 185 19.80 40.66 -13.30
C ASP A 185 19.08 41.73 -12.48
N ASP A 186 17.75 41.70 -12.53
CA ASP A 186 16.88 42.71 -11.92
C ASP A 186 16.74 42.54 -10.42
N PHE A 187 17.00 41.34 -9.90
CA PHE A 187 16.82 40.99 -8.49
C PHE A 187 18.06 40.28 -7.93
N PRO A 188 19.25 40.92 -7.91
CA PRO A 188 20.46 40.29 -7.40
C PRO A 188 20.33 40.01 -5.91
N TYR A 189 20.87 38.90 -5.42
CA TYR A 189 20.84 38.58 -3.99
C TYR A 189 21.84 39.43 -3.19
N ALA A 190 21.39 40.02 -2.08
CA ALA A 190 22.26 40.78 -1.16
C ALA A 190 22.82 39.84 -0.08
N ARG A 191 24.12 39.49 -0.12
CA ARG A 191 24.74 38.85 1.05
C ARG A 191 25.22 39.89 2.04
N SER A 192 24.28 40.39 2.84
CA SER A 192 24.60 40.64 4.25
C SER A 192 24.13 39.43 5.06
N GLN A 193 24.95 38.99 6.02
CA GLN A 193 24.75 37.91 7.00
C GLN A 193 23.27 37.46 7.20
N GLY A 194 22.79 36.32 6.68
CA GLY A 194 21.39 36.00 6.99
C GLY A 194 20.76 34.65 6.69
N TRP A 195 20.89 34.05 5.49
CA TRP A 195 20.14 32.81 5.26
C TRP A 195 20.84 31.63 5.91
N LEU A 196 20.31 31.20 7.05
CA LEU A 196 20.65 29.92 7.66
C LEU A 196 20.31 28.81 6.66
N PRO A 197 21.12 27.75 6.59
CA PRO A 197 20.73 26.57 5.82
C PRO A 197 19.36 26.09 6.31
N THR A 198 18.48 25.67 5.40
CA THR A 198 17.11 25.23 5.70
C THR A 198 16.81 23.94 4.94
N ILE A 199 16.29 22.91 5.62
CA ILE A 199 15.91 21.63 5.00
C ILE A 199 14.47 21.71 4.49
N LEU A 200 14.30 21.60 3.17
CA LEU A 200 12.99 21.66 2.49
C LEU A 200 12.23 20.34 2.55
N THR A 201 12.93 19.20 2.50
CA THR A 201 12.28 17.88 2.51
C THR A 201 11.40 17.70 3.74
N THR A 202 10.12 17.40 3.56
CA THR A 202 9.14 17.21 4.65
C THR A 202 8.86 15.74 4.93
N VAL A 203 8.93 14.87 3.92
CA VAL A 203 8.63 13.44 4.00
C VAL A 203 9.64 12.65 3.16
N LEU A 204 10.03 11.47 3.63
CA LEU A 204 10.84 10.50 2.89
C LEU A 204 9.95 9.38 2.33
N LYS A 205 10.34 8.83 1.18
CA LYS A 205 9.68 7.63 0.64
C LYS A 205 9.92 6.45 1.56
N ASN A 206 8.92 5.57 1.73
CA ASN A 206 9.10 4.29 2.43
C ASN A 206 10.03 3.36 1.63
N GLY A 207 10.82 2.55 2.33
CA GLY A 207 11.71 1.54 1.74
C GLY A 207 11.16 0.12 1.89
N VAL A 208 11.76 -0.82 1.16
CA VAL A 208 11.43 -2.25 1.23
C VAL A 208 12.68 -3.05 1.56
N MET A 209 12.62 -3.92 2.56
CA MET A 209 13.75 -4.75 2.99
C MET A 209 14.26 -5.59 1.82
N GLY A 210 15.57 -5.57 1.61
CA GLY A 210 16.25 -6.30 0.53
C GLY A 210 16.15 -5.65 -0.85
N GLN A 211 15.50 -4.49 -1.00
CA GLN A 211 15.42 -3.71 -2.25
C GLN A 211 16.32 -2.48 -2.20
N SER A 212 16.77 -1.99 -3.35
CA SER A 212 17.52 -0.74 -3.39
C SER A 212 16.64 0.45 -2.98
N TYR A 213 17.17 1.30 -2.11
CA TYR A 213 16.56 2.53 -1.66
C TYR A 213 17.34 3.73 -2.20
N LEU A 214 16.62 4.78 -2.63
CA LEU A 214 17.19 6.02 -3.12
C LEU A 214 16.23 7.18 -2.82
N ASP A 215 16.66 8.13 -2.01
CA ASP A 215 15.99 9.42 -1.82
C ASP A 215 17.01 10.54 -1.58
N THR A 216 16.68 11.79 -1.89
CA THR A 216 17.60 12.93 -1.74
C THR A 216 16.96 14.07 -0.95
N LEU A 217 17.67 14.52 0.09
CA LEU A 217 17.26 15.68 0.88
C LEU A 217 17.52 16.98 0.11
N ALA A 218 16.51 17.85 0.10
CA ALA A 218 16.58 19.17 -0.52
C ALA A 218 16.79 20.25 0.54
N ALA A 219 17.58 21.27 0.19
CA ALA A 219 17.88 22.40 1.06
C ALA A 219 17.87 23.73 0.29
N THR A 220 17.67 24.81 1.03
CA THR A 220 17.84 26.19 0.59
C THR A 220 18.58 27.01 1.64
N GLY A 221 18.97 28.24 1.32
CA GLY A 221 19.78 29.10 2.20
C GLY A 221 21.18 28.52 2.46
N GLY A 222 21.92 29.11 3.39
CA GLY A 222 23.29 28.68 3.71
C GLY A 222 24.30 28.95 2.58
N ILE A 223 25.58 28.68 2.84
CA ILE A 223 26.65 28.75 1.84
C ILE A 223 27.20 27.34 1.58
N ARG A 224 27.26 26.93 0.32
CA ARG A 224 27.84 25.64 -0.08
C ARG A 224 29.37 25.61 0.14
N PRO A 225 30.00 24.43 0.21
CA PRO A 225 29.42 23.10 0.19
C PRO A 225 28.60 22.80 1.46
N PHE A 226 27.51 22.07 1.27
CA PHE A 226 26.75 21.54 2.39
C PHE A 226 27.36 20.25 2.91
N VAL A 227 27.26 20.07 4.22
CA VAL A 227 27.62 18.85 4.93
C VAL A 227 26.37 18.33 5.61
N TRP A 228 25.91 17.17 5.17
CA TRP A 228 24.76 16.46 5.70
C TRP A 228 25.23 15.39 6.68
N LEU A 229 24.65 15.37 7.87
CA LEU A 229 25.00 14.39 8.90
C LEU A 229 23.75 13.92 9.65
N VAL A 230 23.73 12.64 9.99
CA VAL A 230 22.76 12.11 10.95
C VAL A 230 23.28 12.49 12.34
N SER A 231 22.60 13.43 13.02
CA SER A 231 23.02 13.97 14.31
C SER A 231 22.37 13.29 15.51
N ALA A 232 21.23 12.61 15.29
CA ALA A 232 20.58 11.78 16.29
C ALA A 232 19.81 10.62 15.66
N GLY A 233 19.67 9.51 16.38
CA GLY A 233 19.09 8.27 15.85
C GLY A 233 19.99 7.59 14.82
N THR A 234 19.45 6.60 14.10
CA THR A 234 20.17 5.86 13.08
C THR A 234 19.31 5.67 11.84
N LEU A 235 19.93 5.70 10.67
CA LEU A 235 19.30 5.21 9.45
C LEU A 235 18.99 3.71 9.58
N PRO A 236 18.04 3.18 8.79
CA PRO A 236 17.85 1.75 8.67
C PRO A 236 19.18 1.05 8.30
N PRO A 237 19.54 -0.07 8.94
CA PRO A 237 20.72 -0.86 8.61
C PRO A 237 20.78 -1.16 7.12
N GLY A 238 21.94 -0.92 6.51
CA GLY A 238 22.14 -1.07 5.07
C GLY A 238 21.85 0.19 4.24
N LEU A 239 21.36 1.27 4.85
CA LEU A 239 21.27 2.59 4.24
C LEU A 239 22.36 3.54 4.76
N ASN A 240 22.82 4.44 3.89
CA ASN A 240 23.81 5.46 4.18
C ASN A 240 23.36 6.83 3.66
N LEU A 241 23.65 7.89 4.41
CA LEU A 241 23.50 9.28 3.96
C LEU A 241 24.83 9.78 3.40
N SER A 242 24.81 10.22 2.15
CA SER A 242 25.93 10.90 1.51
C SER A 242 26.10 12.30 2.09
N SER A 243 27.20 12.51 2.80
CA SER A 243 27.56 13.78 3.43
C SER A 243 27.56 14.99 2.48
N PRO A 244 28.11 14.92 1.24
CA PRO A 244 28.10 16.07 0.34
C PRO A 244 26.78 16.27 -0.42
N SER A 245 26.01 15.21 -0.70
CA SER A 245 24.83 15.30 -1.59
C SER A 245 23.48 15.24 -0.89
N GLY A 246 23.43 14.85 0.39
CA GLY A 246 22.16 14.66 1.11
C GLY A 246 21.36 13.45 0.62
N THR A 247 21.95 12.58 -0.20
CA THR A 247 21.29 11.39 -0.75
C THR A 247 21.35 10.22 0.24
N ILE A 248 20.22 9.58 0.51
CA ILE A 248 20.11 8.34 1.28
C ILE A 248 20.03 7.17 0.29
N THR A 249 21.02 6.27 0.33
CA THR A 249 21.10 5.10 -0.57
C THR A 249 21.46 3.82 0.16
N GLY A 250 21.14 2.68 -0.45
CA GLY A 250 21.58 1.37 0.02
C GLY A 250 20.51 0.29 -0.13
N ILE A 251 20.69 -0.83 0.56
CA ILE A 251 19.71 -1.93 0.61
C ILE A 251 19.37 -2.14 2.08
N PRO A 252 18.17 -1.76 2.55
CA PRO A 252 17.84 -1.87 3.95
C PRO A 252 17.69 -3.36 4.31
N SER A 253 18.37 -3.78 5.36
CA SER A 253 18.44 -5.18 5.79
C SER A 253 17.52 -5.51 6.97
N LEU A 254 16.86 -4.49 7.54
CA LEU A 254 15.98 -4.65 8.69
C LEU A 254 14.70 -3.85 8.53
N LEU A 255 13.57 -4.56 8.69
CA LEU A 255 12.24 -3.97 8.73
C LEU A 255 12.13 -2.96 9.89
N GLY A 256 11.25 -1.97 9.77
CA GLY A 256 10.80 -1.15 10.89
C GLY A 256 10.59 0.31 10.53
N GLN A 257 10.09 1.08 11.49
CA GLN A 257 10.07 2.54 11.40
C GLN A 257 11.32 3.10 12.07
N TRP A 258 12.07 3.90 11.32
CA TRP A 258 13.35 4.46 11.73
C TRP A 258 13.22 5.96 11.86
N GLN A 259 13.42 6.48 13.07
CA GLN A 259 13.44 7.92 13.32
C GLN A 259 14.89 8.37 13.47
N PHE A 260 15.26 9.40 12.71
CA PHE A 260 16.58 10.00 12.75
C PHE A 260 16.50 11.49 12.48
N THR A 261 17.44 12.25 13.05
CA THR A 261 17.56 13.69 12.83
C THR A 261 18.72 13.94 11.90
N VAL A 262 18.47 14.69 10.83
CA VAL A 262 19.50 15.14 9.91
C VAL A 262 19.84 16.59 10.22
N THR A 263 21.12 16.86 10.42
CA THR A 263 21.68 18.20 10.50
C THR A 263 22.30 18.55 9.15
N LEU A 264 21.93 19.71 8.64
CA LEU A 264 22.53 20.34 7.48
C LEU A 264 23.44 21.45 7.99
N ARG A 265 24.73 21.38 7.64
CA ARG A 265 25.74 22.40 7.94
C ARG A 265 26.23 23.05 6.66
N ASP A 266 26.37 24.36 6.69
CA ASP A 266 26.94 25.13 5.59
C ASP A 266 28.45 25.40 5.78
N SER A 267 29.11 26.03 4.81
CA SER A 267 30.56 26.28 4.86
C SER A 267 30.99 27.31 5.92
N LEU A 268 30.06 28.10 6.46
CA LEU A 268 30.30 28.98 7.60
C LEU A 268 30.00 28.29 8.95
N SER A 269 29.82 26.97 8.95
CA SER A 269 29.47 26.16 10.12
C SER A 269 28.11 26.48 10.74
N ARG A 270 27.23 27.19 10.03
CA ARG A 270 25.84 27.43 10.44
C ARG A 270 25.04 26.15 10.19
N THR A 271 24.08 25.85 11.06
CA THR A 271 23.36 24.58 11.00
C THR A 271 21.84 24.73 11.10
N THR A 272 21.14 23.77 10.54
CA THR A 272 19.72 23.49 10.81
C THR A 272 19.54 21.99 10.99
N SER A 273 18.48 21.57 11.68
CA SER A 273 18.20 20.16 11.89
C SER A 273 16.73 19.84 11.68
N LYS A 274 16.44 18.65 11.15
CA LYS A 274 15.08 18.16 10.94
C LYS A 274 14.99 16.67 11.25
N GLN A 275 13.96 16.28 11.98
CA GLN A 275 13.65 14.87 12.23
C GLN A 275 12.89 14.28 11.04
N PHE A 276 13.27 13.07 10.65
CA PHE A 276 12.60 12.26 9.65
C PHE A 276 12.16 10.92 10.23
N SER A 277 11.12 10.37 9.63
CA SER A 277 10.66 8.99 9.86
C SER A 277 10.70 8.25 8.53
N LEU A 278 11.38 7.11 8.50
CA LEU A 278 11.49 6.22 7.34
C LEU A 278 10.99 4.82 7.70
N THR A 279 9.95 4.34 7.01
CA THR A 279 9.43 2.98 7.21
C THR A 279 10.05 2.03 6.19
N ILE A 280 10.69 0.96 6.66
CA ILE A 280 11.14 -0.19 5.87
C ILE A 280 10.12 -1.33 6.04
N GLY A 281 9.33 -1.56 4.99
CA GLY A 281 8.37 -2.67 4.89
C GLY A 281 8.95 -3.91 4.23
N SER A 282 8.20 -5.01 4.21
CA SER A 282 8.57 -6.24 3.50
C SER A 282 7.95 -6.27 2.10
N ALA A 283 8.59 -6.98 1.16
CA ALA A 283 8.04 -7.26 -0.16
C ALA A 283 7.00 -8.42 -0.18
N GLY A 284 6.68 -9.00 0.99
CA GLY A 284 5.80 -10.18 1.14
C GLY A 284 5.31 -10.39 2.56
N TRP A 285 4.53 -11.46 2.80
CA TRP A 285 4.31 -12.00 4.14
C TRP A 285 5.66 -12.25 4.79
N PHE A 286 5.80 -11.88 6.05
CA PHE A 286 6.97 -12.25 6.82
C PHE A 286 6.48 -12.95 8.07
N GLN A 287 7.21 -14.00 8.42
CA GLN A 287 7.19 -14.47 9.79
C GLN A 287 7.84 -13.36 10.61
N THR A 288 7.13 -12.82 11.60
CA THR A 288 7.65 -11.74 12.44
C THR A 288 8.98 -12.16 13.07
N ASN A 289 9.93 -11.24 13.25
CA ASN A 289 11.33 -11.53 13.65
C ASN A 289 11.41 -11.86 15.15
N GLY A 290 10.86 -13.02 15.51
CA GLY A 290 10.37 -13.31 16.84
C GLY A 290 8.89 -12.92 17.01
N PRO A 291 8.29 -13.19 18.18
CA PRO A 291 8.92 -13.54 19.44
C PRO A 291 9.66 -14.88 19.42
N ASN A 292 10.99 -14.83 19.54
CA ASN A 292 11.84 -16.03 19.52
C ASN A 292 11.70 -16.74 20.87
N GLY A 293 10.74 -17.67 20.95
CA GLY A 293 10.36 -18.27 22.22
C GLY A 293 9.48 -19.53 22.15
N GLY A 294 9.21 -20.06 20.96
CA GLY A 294 8.27 -21.17 20.75
C GLY A 294 6.95 -20.71 20.10
N ILE A 295 5.90 -21.51 20.20
CA ILE A 295 4.60 -21.24 19.56
C ILE A 295 4.02 -19.92 20.11
N ILE A 296 3.60 -19.04 19.21
CA ILE A 296 2.80 -17.85 19.55
C ILE A 296 1.38 -18.35 19.80
N ASN A 297 0.94 -18.31 21.06
CA ASN A 297 -0.39 -18.79 21.41
C ASN A 297 -1.44 -17.66 21.31
N THR A 298 -1.04 -16.40 21.38
CA THR A 298 -1.96 -15.25 21.48
C THR A 298 -1.26 -13.94 21.12
N MET A 299 -2.00 -12.96 20.62
CA MET A 299 -1.53 -11.59 20.41
C MET A 299 -2.63 -10.58 20.74
N VAL A 300 -2.26 -9.40 21.24
CA VAL A 300 -3.17 -8.28 21.51
C VAL A 300 -2.51 -6.94 21.21
N VAL A 301 -3.34 -5.95 20.88
CA VAL A 301 -2.89 -4.58 20.64
C VAL A 301 -3.22 -3.70 21.85
N SER A 302 -2.26 -2.91 22.33
CA SER A 302 -2.40 -1.90 23.37
C SER A 302 -1.90 -0.55 22.86
N GLY A 303 -2.81 0.33 22.45
CA GLY A 303 -2.44 1.55 21.73
C GLY A 303 -1.72 1.21 20.42
N ASN A 304 -0.50 1.74 20.23
CA ASN A 304 0.35 1.44 19.06
C ASN A 304 1.24 0.18 19.24
N ASN A 305 1.12 -0.50 20.38
CA ASN A 305 1.96 -1.64 20.74
C ASN A 305 1.27 -2.96 20.47
N LEU A 306 2.00 -3.94 19.96
CA LEU A 306 1.55 -5.32 19.76
C LEU A 306 2.24 -6.22 20.79
N HIS A 307 1.47 -6.96 21.59
CA HIS A 307 1.98 -7.93 22.54
C HIS A 307 1.71 -9.35 22.04
N ALA A 308 2.66 -10.26 22.21
CA ALA A 308 2.53 -11.67 21.84
C ALA A 308 2.85 -12.56 23.04
N GLY A 309 1.95 -13.49 23.33
CA GLY A 309 2.16 -14.53 24.33
C GLY A 309 2.70 -15.78 23.68
N THR A 310 3.79 -16.31 24.24
CA THR A 310 4.49 -17.49 23.72
C THR A 310 4.68 -18.56 24.78
N ASN A 311 5.25 -19.70 24.39
CA ASN A 311 5.72 -20.73 25.32
C ASN A 311 6.87 -20.28 26.25
N ARG A 312 7.43 -19.10 26.03
CA ARG A 312 8.53 -18.51 26.84
C ARG A 312 8.17 -17.11 27.36
N GLY A 313 6.90 -16.87 27.63
CA GLY A 313 6.43 -15.59 28.18
C GLY A 313 5.93 -14.60 27.13
N VAL A 314 5.87 -13.31 27.50
CA VAL A 314 5.31 -12.23 26.67
C VAL A 314 6.41 -11.47 25.97
N PHE A 315 6.12 -11.07 24.74
CA PHE A 315 6.96 -10.20 23.94
C PHE A 315 6.18 -8.98 23.49
N LEU A 316 6.86 -7.86 23.36
CA LEU A 316 6.31 -6.59 22.88
C LEU A 316 6.97 -6.21 21.56
N SER A 317 6.15 -5.79 20.61
CA SER A 317 6.53 -5.06 19.41
C SER A 317 5.93 -3.66 19.46
N THR A 318 6.78 -2.64 19.32
CA THR A 318 6.37 -1.22 19.26
C THR A 318 6.35 -0.69 17.82
N ASN A 319 6.47 -1.59 16.83
CA ASN A 319 6.67 -1.27 15.42
C ASN A 319 5.85 -2.20 14.52
N SER A 320 4.59 -2.43 14.91
CA SER A 320 3.60 -3.18 14.12
C SER A 320 4.03 -4.62 13.78
N GLY A 321 4.64 -5.33 14.74
CA GLY A 321 5.05 -6.73 14.59
C GLY A 321 6.39 -6.94 13.89
N THR A 322 7.11 -5.86 13.60
CA THR A 322 8.37 -5.88 12.87
C THR A 322 9.52 -6.49 13.68
N SER A 323 9.67 -6.08 14.93
CA SER A 323 10.61 -6.67 15.90
C SER A 323 9.96 -6.84 17.26
N TRP A 324 10.52 -7.74 18.07
CA TRP A 324 9.93 -8.18 19.34
C TRP A 324 10.96 -8.20 20.46
N THR A 325 10.59 -7.65 21.62
CA THR A 325 11.39 -7.64 22.85
C THR A 325 10.71 -8.51 23.91
N ALA A 326 11.42 -9.45 24.53
CA ALA A 326 10.87 -10.26 25.61
C ALA A 326 10.66 -9.39 26.87
N LEU A 327 9.45 -9.41 27.44
CA LEU A 327 9.09 -8.67 28.65
C LEU A 327 8.52 -9.62 29.71
N ASN A 328 9.41 -10.31 30.43
CA ASN A 328 9.06 -11.40 31.35
C ASN A 328 9.36 -11.11 32.82
N THR A 329 9.69 -9.86 33.18
CA THR A 329 9.98 -9.53 34.59
C THR A 329 8.74 -9.78 35.45
N GLY A 330 8.84 -10.68 36.43
CA GLY A 330 7.70 -11.09 37.26
C GLY A 330 6.71 -12.06 36.59
N LEU A 331 6.98 -12.49 35.35
CA LEU A 331 6.25 -13.54 34.65
C LEU A 331 7.15 -14.78 34.55
N PRO A 332 6.81 -15.90 35.19
CA PRO A 332 7.56 -17.14 35.04
C PRO A 332 7.68 -17.51 33.56
N ILE A 333 8.78 -18.16 33.15
CA ILE A 333 8.92 -18.70 31.80
C ILE A 333 7.95 -19.88 31.65
N THR A 334 6.72 -19.56 31.29
CA THR A 334 5.60 -20.49 31.11
C THR A 334 4.86 -20.16 29.81
N SER A 335 3.99 -21.07 29.37
CA SER A 335 3.17 -20.83 28.18
C SER A 335 2.12 -19.77 28.46
N VAL A 336 2.28 -18.60 27.85
CA VAL A 336 1.23 -17.58 27.79
C VAL A 336 0.28 -18.01 26.69
N ARG A 337 -0.92 -18.43 27.08
CA ARG A 337 -1.99 -18.97 26.22
C ARG A 337 -2.97 -17.90 25.77
N ALA A 338 -3.10 -16.82 26.55
CA ALA A 338 -4.03 -15.74 26.27
C ALA A 338 -3.46 -14.39 26.73
N LEU A 339 -3.78 -13.32 26.01
CA LEU A 339 -3.51 -11.95 26.41
C LEU A 339 -4.80 -11.15 26.32
N ALA A 340 -4.97 -10.15 27.19
CA ALA A 340 -6.07 -9.18 27.11
C ALA A 340 -5.58 -7.78 27.50
N VAL A 341 -6.14 -6.74 26.89
CA VAL A 341 -5.76 -5.34 27.12
C VAL A 341 -6.97 -4.52 27.55
N SER A 342 -6.87 -3.86 28.69
CA SER A 342 -7.82 -2.83 29.13
C SER A 342 -7.07 -1.51 29.33
N THR A 343 -7.81 -0.40 29.53
CA THR A 343 -7.21 0.92 29.74
C THR A 343 -6.16 0.87 30.86
N GLY A 344 -4.87 1.02 30.49
CA GLY A 344 -3.74 1.00 31.40
C GLY A 344 -3.30 -0.36 31.95
N ASN A 345 -3.91 -1.48 31.52
CA ASN A 345 -3.55 -2.82 31.99
C ASN A 345 -3.42 -3.84 30.86
N LEU A 346 -2.41 -4.70 30.97
CA LEU A 346 -2.22 -5.89 30.14
C LEU A 346 -2.34 -7.14 31.03
N PHE A 347 -3.05 -8.16 30.56
CA PHE A 347 -3.26 -9.42 31.26
C PHE A 347 -2.69 -10.57 30.45
N ALA A 348 -2.00 -11.51 31.09
CA ALA A 348 -1.45 -12.72 30.51
C ALA A 348 -2.01 -13.96 31.20
N GLY A 349 -2.74 -14.77 30.46
CA GLY A 349 -3.26 -16.06 30.89
C GLY A 349 -2.24 -17.12 30.54
N THR A 350 -1.81 -17.88 31.55
CA THR A 350 -0.74 -18.86 31.44
C THR A 350 -1.17 -20.23 31.93
N ASP A 351 -0.29 -21.23 31.83
CA ASP A 351 -0.46 -22.52 32.50
C ASP A 351 -0.31 -22.42 34.04
N LEU A 352 0.05 -21.25 34.59
CA LEU A 352 0.16 -20.96 36.02
C LEU A 352 -0.88 -19.92 36.50
N GLY A 353 -1.86 -19.58 35.67
CA GLY A 353 -2.91 -18.61 35.98
C GLY A 353 -2.75 -17.27 35.27
N VAL A 354 -3.41 -16.24 35.76
CA VAL A 354 -3.41 -14.89 35.18
C VAL A 354 -2.38 -14.00 35.85
N PHE A 355 -1.65 -13.24 35.03
CA PHE A 355 -0.71 -12.22 35.44
C PHE A 355 -1.15 -10.87 34.88
N ARG A 356 -0.96 -9.79 35.64
CA ARG A 356 -1.30 -8.42 35.24
C ARG A 356 -0.06 -7.53 35.20
N SER A 357 0.04 -6.74 34.15
CA SER A 357 0.99 -5.65 34.00
C SER A 357 0.27 -4.30 33.90
N THR A 358 0.76 -3.30 34.62
CA THR A 358 0.27 -1.91 34.61
C THR A 358 1.21 -0.96 33.85
N ASN A 359 2.24 -1.51 33.20
CA ASN A 359 3.31 -0.78 32.52
C ASN A 359 3.63 -1.40 31.15
N ASN A 360 2.59 -1.71 30.39
CA ASN A 360 2.70 -2.26 29.02
C ASN A 360 3.60 -3.50 28.93
N GLY A 361 3.45 -4.42 29.87
CA GLY A 361 4.16 -5.70 29.88
C GLY A 361 5.57 -5.65 30.49
N GLN A 362 6.12 -4.48 30.86
CA GLN A 362 7.48 -4.38 31.40
C GLN A 362 7.67 -5.19 32.69
N SER A 363 6.65 -5.26 33.55
CA SER A 363 6.61 -6.13 34.71
C SER A 363 5.22 -6.71 34.95
N TRP A 364 5.17 -7.90 35.55
CA TRP A 364 3.96 -8.68 35.78
C TRP A 364 3.79 -9.06 37.25
N ASN A 365 2.54 -9.06 37.71
CA ASN A 365 2.14 -9.55 39.03
C ASN A 365 1.12 -10.67 38.86
N GLU A 366 1.26 -11.75 39.62
CA GLU A 366 0.26 -12.82 39.66
C GLU A 366 -1.03 -12.32 40.31
N ILE A 367 -2.18 -12.69 39.74
CA ILE A 367 -3.50 -12.23 40.18
C ILE A 367 -4.52 -13.37 40.18
N ASN A 368 -4.23 -14.45 40.91
CA ASN A 368 -4.99 -15.72 40.85
C ASN A 368 -6.02 -15.93 41.96
N THR A 369 -6.27 -14.95 42.83
CA THR A 369 -7.20 -15.08 43.95
C THR A 369 -8.59 -15.49 43.47
N GLY A 370 -9.06 -16.69 43.83
CA GLY A 370 -10.37 -17.23 43.41
C GLY A 370 -10.38 -17.96 42.05
N LEU A 371 -9.25 -18.04 41.35
CA LEU A 371 -9.09 -18.81 40.11
C LEU A 371 -8.72 -20.26 40.44
N SER A 372 -9.72 -21.11 40.70
CA SER A 372 -9.49 -22.50 41.14
C SER A 372 -8.86 -23.42 40.09
N ASN A 373 -8.89 -23.03 38.81
CA ASN A 373 -8.18 -23.71 37.72
C ASN A 373 -7.25 -22.72 37.02
N THR A 374 -5.94 -22.90 37.22
CA THR A 374 -4.90 -22.00 36.74
C THR A 374 -4.45 -22.28 35.31
N LEU A 375 -4.98 -23.31 34.64
CA LEU A 375 -4.66 -23.60 33.22
C LEU A 375 -5.46 -22.68 32.29
N VAL A 376 -5.12 -21.39 32.26
CA VAL A 376 -5.83 -20.39 31.45
C VAL A 376 -5.53 -20.64 29.96
N ARG A 377 -6.58 -20.59 29.14
CA ARG A 377 -6.58 -20.87 27.69
C ARG A 377 -7.09 -19.70 26.87
N SER A 378 -7.92 -18.84 27.46
CA SER A 378 -8.46 -17.64 26.83
C SER A 378 -8.63 -16.53 27.86
N LEU A 379 -8.45 -15.28 27.44
CA LEU A 379 -8.74 -14.08 28.22
C LEU A 379 -9.49 -13.11 27.31
N ILE A 380 -10.65 -12.62 27.73
CA ILE A 380 -11.45 -11.65 26.97
C ILE A 380 -11.98 -10.56 27.91
N LEU A 381 -12.23 -9.38 27.36
CA LEU A 381 -12.87 -8.27 28.08
C LEU A 381 -14.28 -8.02 27.54
N SER A 382 -15.21 -7.74 28.44
CA SER A 382 -16.54 -7.19 28.12
C SER A 382 -16.75 -5.95 28.99
N GLY A 383 -16.62 -4.75 28.41
CA GLY A 383 -16.55 -3.51 29.18
C GLY A 383 -15.36 -3.52 30.15
N THR A 384 -15.62 -3.33 31.44
CA THR A 384 -14.61 -3.39 32.51
C THR A 384 -14.38 -4.79 33.08
N ASN A 385 -15.14 -5.80 32.62
CA ASN A 385 -15.10 -7.15 33.15
C ASN A 385 -14.12 -8.02 32.36
N LEU A 386 -13.28 -8.77 33.07
CA LEU A 386 -12.27 -9.67 32.50
C LEU A 386 -12.70 -11.12 32.68
N PHE A 387 -12.67 -11.93 31.62
CA PHE A 387 -13.03 -13.35 31.66
C PHE A 387 -11.82 -14.22 31.33
N ALA A 388 -11.62 -15.30 32.09
CA ALA A 388 -10.59 -16.32 31.88
C ALA A 388 -11.22 -17.67 31.55
N GLY A 389 -11.08 -18.14 30.32
CA GLY A 389 -11.41 -19.51 29.95
C GLY A 389 -10.24 -20.44 30.30
N THR A 390 -10.49 -21.60 30.91
CA THR A 390 -9.46 -22.55 31.37
C THR A 390 -9.60 -23.92 30.69
N ALA A 391 -8.55 -24.73 30.78
CA ALA A 391 -8.56 -26.11 30.29
C ALA A 391 -9.68 -26.92 30.97
N GLY A 392 -10.43 -27.71 30.19
CA GLY A 392 -11.62 -28.44 30.66
C GLY A 392 -12.92 -27.64 30.55
N GLY A 393 -12.89 -26.43 29.97
CA GLY A 393 -14.08 -25.65 29.66
C GLY A 393 -14.68 -24.91 30.85
N SER A 394 -13.84 -24.53 31.83
CA SER A 394 -14.27 -23.56 32.85
C SER A 394 -14.00 -22.13 32.36
N ILE A 395 -14.75 -21.18 32.88
CA ILE A 395 -14.71 -19.75 32.56
C ILE A 395 -14.76 -19.10 33.93
N PHE A 396 -13.94 -18.09 34.18
CA PHE A 396 -13.93 -17.30 35.41
C PHE A 396 -14.07 -15.83 35.03
N LEU A 397 -14.70 -15.04 35.88
CA LEU A 397 -14.88 -13.61 35.74
C LEU A 397 -14.10 -12.89 36.83
N SER A 398 -13.51 -11.77 36.46
CA SER A 398 -13.08 -10.73 37.37
C SER A 398 -13.76 -9.40 37.01
N THR A 399 -14.39 -8.76 37.99
CA THR A 399 -15.01 -7.42 37.87
C THR A 399 -14.10 -6.31 38.40
N ASN A 400 -12.90 -6.65 38.87
CA ASN A 400 -11.98 -5.75 39.57
C ASN A 400 -10.55 -5.82 39.00
N ASN A 401 -10.44 -5.84 37.67
CA ASN A 401 -9.16 -5.87 36.94
C ASN A 401 -8.24 -7.02 37.42
N GLY A 402 -8.82 -8.19 37.63
CA GLY A 402 -8.11 -9.41 37.98
C GLY A 402 -7.78 -9.58 39.46
N ALA A 403 -8.08 -8.62 40.34
CA ALA A 403 -7.73 -8.73 41.76
C ALA A 403 -8.40 -9.95 42.45
N SER A 404 -9.59 -10.33 42.01
CA SER A 404 -10.22 -11.60 42.37
C SER A 404 -11.03 -12.18 41.21
N TRP A 405 -11.19 -13.50 41.20
CA TRP A 405 -11.93 -14.27 40.21
C TRP A 405 -13.06 -15.07 40.85
N THR A 406 -14.17 -15.15 40.14
CA THR A 406 -15.31 -16.00 40.47
C THR A 406 -15.65 -16.88 39.26
N PRO A 407 -16.02 -18.16 39.43
CA PRO A 407 -16.48 -18.99 38.31
C PRO A 407 -17.59 -18.30 37.51
N ALA A 408 -17.43 -18.30 36.18
CA ALA A 408 -18.27 -17.67 35.19
C ALA A 408 -18.78 -18.64 34.10
N ASN A 409 -18.50 -19.93 34.26
CA ASN A 409 -18.95 -21.03 33.41
C ASN A 409 -20.22 -21.71 33.94
N THR A 410 -20.91 -21.09 34.89
CA THR A 410 -22.14 -21.66 35.45
C THR A 410 -23.13 -21.88 34.31
N GLY A 411 -23.27 -23.15 33.89
CA GLY A 411 -24.09 -23.60 32.77
C GLY A 411 -23.40 -23.86 31.42
N LEU A 412 -22.13 -23.49 31.19
CA LEU A 412 -21.39 -23.70 29.92
C LEU A 412 -20.07 -24.50 30.13
N THR A 413 -20.16 -25.74 30.61
CA THR A 413 -18.98 -26.58 30.90
C THR A 413 -18.72 -27.60 29.79
N ASN A 414 -17.46 -27.69 29.33
CA ASN A 414 -16.93 -28.73 28.43
C ASN A 414 -17.63 -28.84 27.04
N MET A 415 -17.68 -27.73 26.28
CA MET A 415 -18.38 -27.64 24.98
C MET A 415 -17.53 -26.97 23.88
N THR A 416 -17.74 -27.37 22.62
CA THR A 416 -17.12 -26.74 21.44
C THR A 416 -18.01 -25.60 20.90
N VAL A 417 -17.55 -24.36 21.02
CA VAL A 417 -18.21 -23.16 20.48
C VAL A 417 -17.80 -22.94 19.02
N ARG A 418 -18.76 -22.79 18.11
CA ARG A 418 -18.56 -22.61 16.66
C ARG A 418 -18.84 -21.20 16.17
N ALA A 419 -19.75 -20.49 16.84
CA ALA A 419 -20.15 -19.14 16.49
C ALA A 419 -20.37 -18.32 17.77
N LEU A 420 -20.07 -17.02 17.70
CA LEU A 420 -20.29 -16.07 18.79
C LEU A 420 -20.86 -14.78 18.20
N VAL A 421 -21.84 -14.19 18.87
CA VAL A 421 -22.36 -12.86 18.53
C VAL A 421 -22.69 -12.08 19.81
N ALA A 422 -22.47 -10.77 19.78
CA ALA A 422 -22.84 -9.85 20.86
C ALA A 422 -24.03 -9.00 20.43
N SER A 423 -25.05 -8.88 21.29
CA SER A 423 -26.21 -8.02 21.07
C SER A 423 -26.42 -7.14 22.30
N GLY A 424 -26.00 -5.88 22.23
CA GLY A 424 -25.94 -5.00 23.40
C GLY A 424 -25.07 -5.60 24.52
N ASN A 425 -25.64 -5.76 25.72
CA ASN A 425 -24.98 -6.37 26.87
C ASN A 425 -25.10 -7.92 26.92
N ASN A 426 -25.79 -8.52 25.95
CA ASN A 426 -25.98 -9.97 25.90
C ASN A 426 -24.93 -10.63 25.00
N LEU A 427 -24.46 -11.81 25.41
CA LEU A 427 -23.56 -12.65 24.65
C LEU A 427 -24.23 -13.97 24.29
N LEU A 428 -24.06 -14.42 23.05
CA LEU A 428 -24.60 -15.68 22.57
C LEU A 428 -23.49 -16.56 22.00
N ALA A 429 -23.43 -17.80 22.49
CA ALA A 429 -22.50 -18.82 22.00
C ALA A 429 -23.27 -19.97 21.34
N GLY A 430 -22.99 -20.21 20.06
CA GLY A 430 -23.49 -21.36 19.31
C GLY A 430 -22.53 -22.54 19.44
N THR A 431 -23.04 -23.71 19.80
CA THR A 431 -22.23 -24.92 20.02
C THR A 431 -22.46 -25.98 18.96
N TRP A 432 -21.55 -26.96 18.89
CA TRP A 432 -21.63 -28.06 17.92
C TRP A 432 -22.83 -29.00 18.12
N ASP A 433 -23.24 -29.28 19.35
CA ASP A 433 -24.25 -30.31 19.63
C ASP A 433 -25.21 -29.97 20.77
N ARG A 434 -25.06 -28.82 21.44
CA ARG A 434 -25.83 -28.45 22.63
C ARG A 434 -26.66 -27.18 22.48
N GLY A 435 -26.76 -26.63 21.28
CA GLY A 435 -27.56 -25.46 20.96
C GLY A 435 -26.89 -24.15 21.34
N ILE A 436 -27.70 -23.18 21.76
CA ILE A 436 -27.25 -21.82 22.05
C ILE A 436 -27.19 -21.60 23.56
N PHE A 437 -26.17 -20.88 24.00
CA PHE A 437 -26.03 -20.41 25.37
C PHE A 437 -26.08 -18.90 25.38
N LEU A 438 -26.97 -18.36 26.22
CA LEU A 438 -27.15 -16.93 26.42
C LEU A 438 -26.52 -16.53 27.74
N SER A 439 -25.78 -15.42 27.72
CA SER A 439 -25.41 -14.70 28.93
C SER A 439 -25.97 -13.30 28.91
N THR A 440 -26.73 -12.94 29.95
CA THR A 440 -27.30 -11.60 30.18
C THR A 440 -26.50 -10.77 31.19
N ASN A 441 -25.44 -11.36 31.74
CA ASN A 441 -24.58 -10.75 32.74
C ASN A 441 -23.13 -10.76 32.24
N ASN A 442 -22.93 -10.38 30.98
CA ASN A 442 -21.61 -10.27 30.35
C ASN A 442 -20.78 -11.56 30.28
N GLY A 443 -21.34 -12.73 30.56
CA GLY A 443 -20.62 -14.01 30.55
C GLY A 443 -20.43 -14.64 31.92
N THR A 444 -20.95 -14.08 33.03
CA THR A 444 -20.79 -14.66 34.38
C THR A 444 -21.59 -15.96 34.57
N SER A 445 -22.73 -16.09 33.88
CA SER A 445 -23.48 -17.32 33.84
C SER A 445 -24.09 -17.47 32.47
N TRP A 446 -24.22 -18.72 32.05
CA TRP A 446 -24.70 -19.09 30.74
C TRP A 446 -25.92 -19.96 30.93
N THR A 447 -27.05 -19.50 30.44
CA THR A 447 -28.25 -20.31 30.41
C THR A 447 -28.34 -20.95 29.04
N ARG A 448 -28.47 -22.28 29.01
CA ARG A 448 -28.75 -22.99 27.76
C ARG A 448 -30.13 -22.57 27.28
N VAL A 449 -30.19 -21.93 26.12
CA VAL A 449 -31.43 -21.51 25.47
C VAL A 449 -31.62 -22.33 24.21
N VAL A 450 -32.48 -23.35 24.32
CA VAL A 450 -32.89 -24.20 23.19
C VAL A 450 -34.37 -24.12 22.88
N THR A 451 -35.10 -23.25 23.58
CA THR A 451 -36.53 -23.04 23.36
C THR A 451 -36.77 -22.62 21.92
N GLY A 452 -37.46 -23.48 21.17
CA GLY A 452 -37.77 -23.32 19.74
C GLY A 452 -36.63 -23.62 18.76
N LEU A 453 -35.46 -24.08 19.24
CA LEU A 453 -34.43 -24.68 18.38
C LEU A 453 -34.77 -26.15 18.11
N THR A 454 -35.10 -26.49 16.87
CA THR A 454 -35.30 -27.89 16.45
C THR A 454 -33.99 -28.57 16.02
N SER A 455 -32.89 -27.80 15.90
CA SER A 455 -31.53 -28.30 15.68
C SER A 455 -30.54 -27.60 16.60
N GLN A 456 -29.58 -28.36 17.13
CA GLN A 456 -28.62 -27.90 18.15
C GLN A 456 -27.18 -27.78 17.62
N ASP A 457 -26.92 -28.18 16.37
CA ASP A 457 -25.65 -27.91 15.69
C ASP A 457 -25.67 -26.51 15.10
N VAL A 458 -25.22 -25.54 15.90
CA VAL A 458 -25.18 -24.12 15.54
C VAL A 458 -23.87 -23.84 14.82
N ARG A 459 -23.96 -23.41 13.57
CA ARG A 459 -22.81 -23.24 12.65
C ARG A 459 -22.49 -21.79 12.37
N ALA A 460 -23.50 -20.92 12.38
CA ALA A 460 -23.35 -19.49 12.14
C ALA A 460 -24.30 -18.70 13.05
N LEU A 461 -23.86 -17.53 13.49
CA LEU A 461 -24.68 -16.53 14.18
C LEU A 461 -24.47 -15.18 13.50
N THR A 462 -25.54 -14.41 13.29
CA THR A 462 -25.44 -13.04 12.77
C THR A 462 -26.55 -12.16 13.35
N MET A 463 -26.46 -10.85 13.10
CA MET A 463 -27.48 -9.86 13.43
C MET A 463 -27.93 -9.08 12.20
N LEU A 464 -29.21 -8.75 12.17
CA LEU A 464 -29.80 -7.78 11.25
C LEU A 464 -30.65 -6.82 12.08
N GLY A 465 -30.17 -5.59 12.29
CA GLY A 465 -30.75 -4.68 13.26
C GLY A 465 -30.70 -5.29 14.68
N THR A 466 -31.84 -5.35 15.36
CA THR A 466 -31.97 -5.97 16.69
C THR A 466 -32.26 -7.48 16.64
N ASN A 467 -32.49 -8.04 15.45
CA ASN A 467 -32.83 -9.44 15.27
C ASN A 467 -31.56 -10.30 15.23
N LEU A 468 -31.61 -11.43 15.91
CA LEU A 468 -30.54 -12.42 15.95
C LEU A 468 -30.91 -13.63 15.09
N PHE A 469 -29.98 -14.08 14.27
CA PHE A 469 -30.16 -15.24 13.39
C PHE A 469 -29.14 -16.32 13.73
N ALA A 470 -29.62 -17.55 13.87
CA ALA A 470 -28.80 -18.74 14.05
C ALA A 470 -28.97 -19.68 12.86
N GLY A 471 -27.87 -19.97 12.20
CA GLY A 471 -27.77 -20.94 11.13
C GLY A 471 -27.31 -22.26 11.72
N THR A 472 -28.10 -23.30 11.51
CA THR A 472 -27.85 -24.63 12.09
C THR A 472 -27.83 -25.70 11.00
N ALA A 473 -27.59 -26.96 11.39
CA ALA A 473 -27.83 -28.10 10.50
C ALA A 473 -29.30 -28.29 10.11
N GLY A 474 -30.25 -27.68 10.84
CA GLY A 474 -31.70 -27.82 10.64
C GLY A 474 -32.42 -26.53 10.27
N GLY A 475 -31.68 -25.55 9.73
CA GLY A 475 -32.23 -24.33 9.14
C GLY A 475 -31.81 -23.06 9.86
N VAL A 476 -32.53 -21.99 9.54
CA VAL A 476 -32.39 -20.67 10.15
C VAL A 476 -33.39 -20.52 11.29
N PHE A 477 -32.90 -20.03 12.42
CA PHE A 477 -33.70 -19.67 13.58
C PHE A 477 -33.55 -18.18 13.85
N LEU A 478 -34.66 -17.53 14.15
CA LEU A 478 -34.74 -16.11 14.48
C LEU A 478 -35.03 -15.94 15.98
N SER A 479 -34.33 -14.99 16.61
CA SER A 479 -34.70 -14.45 17.91
C SER A 479 -34.93 -12.95 17.81
N THR A 480 -36.11 -12.52 18.26
CA THR A 480 -36.53 -11.12 18.34
C THR A 480 -36.49 -10.58 19.78
N ASN A 481 -36.07 -11.41 20.74
CA ASN A 481 -36.05 -11.11 22.16
C ASN A 481 -34.65 -11.29 22.78
N ASN A 482 -33.63 -10.79 22.06
CA ASN A 482 -32.23 -10.78 22.50
C ASN A 482 -31.68 -12.18 22.87
N GLY A 483 -32.12 -13.22 22.17
CA GLY A 483 -31.61 -14.58 22.34
C GLY A 483 -32.33 -15.43 23.39
N ALA A 484 -33.40 -14.92 24.02
CA ALA A 484 -34.12 -15.63 25.07
C ALA A 484 -34.98 -16.79 24.56
N SER A 485 -35.47 -16.72 23.32
CA SER A 485 -36.09 -17.83 22.61
C SER A 485 -35.88 -17.69 21.11
N TRP A 486 -36.10 -18.80 20.40
CA TRP A 486 -35.89 -18.92 18.97
C TRP A 486 -37.13 -19.45 18.27
N SER A 487 -37.29 -19.14 16.99
CA SER A 487 -38.30 -19.72 16.13
C SER A 487 -37.68 -20.09 14.79
N ALA A 488 -37.99 -21.28 14.29
CA ALA A 488 -37.57 -21.70 12.95
C ALA A 488 -38.24 -20.79 11.90
N VAL A 489 -37.44 -20.22 11.00
CA VAL A 489 -37.89 -19.32 9.93
C VAL A 489 -37.42 -19.85 8.57
N ASN A 490 -37.87 -21.05 8.23
CA ASN A 490 -37.36 -21.83 7.09
C ASN A 490 -38.26 -21.81 5.85
N VAL A 491 -39.31 -20.97 5.82
CA VAL A 491 -40.28 -20.95 4.73
C VAL A 491 -39.57 -20.64 3.41
N GLY A 492 -39.67 -21.55 2.44
CA GLY A 492 -39.01 -21.42 1.13
C GLY A 492 -37.56 -21.93 1.06
N MET A 493 -36.98 -22.42 2.17
CA MET A 493 -35.68 -23.09 2.14
C MET A 493 -35.80 -24.55 1.73
N THR A 494 -35.14 -24.96 0.65
CA THR A 494 -35.08 -26.37 0.22
C THR A 494 -33.90 -27.13 0.81
N ASN A 495 -32.88 -26.43 1.32
CA ASN A 495 -31.77 -27.00 2.07
C ASN A 495 -31.62 -26.27 3.42
N LEU A 496 -31.58 -27.04 4.50
CA LEU A 496 -31.57 -26.51 5.87
C LEU A 496 -30.17 -26.48 6.49
N SER A 497 -29.15 -27.00 5.81
CA SER A 497 -27.79 -27.06 6.33
C SER A 497 -27.10 -25.72 6.12
N VAL A 498 -27.36 -24.75 7.01
CA VAL A 498 -26.84 -23.38 6.94
C VAL A 498 -25.39 -23.33 7.43
N THR A 499 -24.52 -22.73 6.63
CA THR A 499 -23.06 -22.69 6.86
C THR A 499 -22.54 -21.27 7.06
N ALA A 500 -23.21 -20.26 6.50
CA ALA A 500 -22.78 -18.87 6.58
C ALA A 500 -23.97 -17.91 6.39
N PHE A 501 -23.81 -16.67 6.87
CA PHE A 501 -24.72 -15.57 6.55
C PHE A 501 -23.99 -14.40 5.92
N ALA A 502 -24.71 -13.59 5.15
CA ALA A 502 -24.32 -12.25 4.75
C ALA A 502 -25.49 -11.28 4.93
N VAL A 503 -25.18 -10.01 5.21
CA VAL A 503 -26.16 -8.94 5.36
C VAL A 503 -25.79 -7.79 4.43
N ILE A 504 -26.74 -7.31 3.64
CA ILE A 504 -26.59 -6.16 2.74
C ILE A 504 -27.79 -5.24 2.96
N GLY A 505 -27.57 -4.08 3.59
CA GLY A 505 -28.65 -3.18 3.97
C GLY A 505 -29.66 -3.88 4.90
N SER A 506 -30.93 -3.93 4.49
CA SER A 506 -32.01 -4.61 5.19
C SER A 506 -32.17 -6.09 4.83
N ASN A 507 -31.32 -6.62 3.96
CA ASN A 507 -31.47 -7.97 3.42
C ASN A 507 -30.48 -8.94 4.06
N ILE A 508 -30.89 -10.20 4.15
CA ILE A 508 -30.06 -11.29 4.68
C ILE A 508 -29.99 -12.44 3.68
N PHE A 509 -28.79 -13.03 3.59
CA PHE A 509 -28.48 -14.18 2.76
C PHE A 509 -28.02 -15.33 3.65
N ALA A 510 -28.54 -16.53 3.42
CA ALA A 510 -28.11 -17.77 4.05
C ALA A 510 -27.40 -18.64 3.02
N GLY A 511 -26.12 -18.91 3.26
CA GLY A 511 -25.33 -19.87 2.52
C GLY A 511 -25.56 -21.25 3.12
N THR A 512 -25.76 -22.24 2.27
CA THR A 512 -26.03 -23.62 2.67
C THR A 512 -25.10 -24.59 1.95
N GLU A 513 -25.20 -25.86 2.29
CA GLU A 513 -24.54 -26.94 1.53
C GLU A 513 -25.16 -27.14 0.12
N ASP A 514 -26.29 -26.50 -0.21
CA ASP A 514 -26.90 -26.51 -1.55
C ASP A 514 -27.46 -25.13 -1.94
N GLY A 515 -26.59 -24.12 -1.86
CA GLY A 515 -26.77 -22.82 -2.50
C GLY A 515 -27.08 -21.69 -1.53
N VAL A 516 -27.51 -20.57 -2.10
CA VAL A 516 -27.82 -19.34 -1.39
C VAL A 516 -29.33 -19.13 -1.35
N PHE A 517 -29.82 -18.79 -0.17
CA PHE A 517 -31.17 -18.32 0.06
C PHE A 517 -31.15 -16.86 0.46
N TYR A 518 -32.11 -16.09 -0.04
CA TYR A 518 -32.22 -14.66 0.15
C TYR A 518 -33.55 -14.30 0.81
N SER A 519 -33.52 -13.35 1.75
CA SER A 519 -34.70 -12.82 2.43
C SER A 519 -34.66 -11.30 2.54
N THR A 520 -35.82 -10.69 2.27
CA THR A 520 -36.08 -9.24 2.37
C THR A 520 -37.01 -8.88 3.54
N ASN A 521 -37.47 -9.88 4.30
CA ASN A 521 -38.50 -9.72 5.33
C ASN A 521 -38.06 -10.30 6.67
N ASN A 522 -36.82 -10.02 7.06
CA ASN A 522 -36.21 -10.49 8.30
C ASN A 522 -36.25 -12.03 8.46
N GLY A 523 -36.04 -12.77 7.36
CA GLY A 523 -36.02 -14.23 7.37
C GLY A 523 -37.39 -14.90 7.40
N SER A 524 -38.50 -14.15 7.44
CA SER A 524 -39.86 -14.73 7.48
C SER A 524 -40.15 -15.67 6.30
N SER A 525 -39.57 -15.35 5.13
CA SER A 525 -39.51 -16.25 3.99
C SER A 525 -38.20 -16.10 3.23
N TRP A 526 -37.82 -17.16 2.53
CA TRP A 526 -36.58 -17.27 1.78
C TRP A 526 -36.87 -17.65 0.33
N THR A 527 -36.04 -17.14 -0.57
CA THR A 527 -36.05 -17.53 -1.99
C THR A 527 -34.67 -18.03 -2.37
N ALA A 528 -34.60 -19.17 -3.05
CA ALA A 528 -33.35 -19.69 -3.59
C ALA A 528 -32.85 -18.78 -4.72
N VAL A 529 -31.61 -18.31 -4.63
CA VAL A 529 -31.02 -17.36 -5.59
C VAL A 529 -29.71 -17.95 -6.14
N ASN A 530 -29.83 -18.98 -6.97
CA ASN A 530 -28.71 -19.85 -7.39
C ASN A 530 -28.37 -19.79 -8.89
N THR A 531 -28.98 -18.88 -9.65
CA THR A 531 -28.75 -18.78 -11.10
C THR A 531 -27.29 -18.44 -11.38
N GLY A 532 -26.57 -19.33 -12.07
CA GLY A 532 -25.13 -19.18 -12.35
C GLY A 532 -24.18 -19.64 -11.24
N LEU A 533 -24.70 -20.08 -10.08
CA LEU A 533 -23.91 -20.68 -9.00
C LEU A 533 -23.70 -22.17 -9.27
N THR A 534 -22.67 -22.51 -10.05
CA THR A 534 -22.41 -23.89 -10.53
C THR A 534 -21.90 -24.83 -9.44
N ASN A 535 -21.29 -24.32 -8.37
CA ASN A 535 -21.03 -25.06 -7.14
C ASN A 535 -21.81 -24.44 -5.99
N ARG A 536 -22.68 -25.24 -5.37
CA ARG A 536 -23.65 -24.79 -4.38
C ARG A 536 -23.21 -25.00 -2.93
N HIS A 537 -22.02 -25.56 -2.69
CA HIS A 537 -21.47 -25.67 -1.34
C HIS A 537 -20.89 -24.32 -0.91
N VAL A 538 -21.73 -23.46 -0.32
CA VAL A 538 -21.33 -22.13 0.11
C VAL A 538 -20.68 -22.22 1.49
N ARG A 539 -19.46 -21.68 1.64
CA ARG A 539 -18.68 -21.75 2.89
C ARG A 539 -18.40 -20.40 3.51
N ALA A 540 -18.33 -19.36 2.70
CA ALA A 540 -18.04 -18.01 3.15
C ALA A 540 -18.73 -17.00 2.24
N PHE A 541 -19.04 -15.84 2.81
CA PHE A 541 -19.42 -14.67 2.06
C PHE A 541 -18.45 -13.52 2.32
N ALA A 542 -18.32 -12.63 1.34
CA ALA A 542 -17.81 -11.29 1.55
C ALA A 542 -18.76 -10.28 0.89
N VAL A 543 -18.82 -9.07 1.46
CA VAL A 543 -19.69 -7.99 1.01
C VAL A 543 -18.85 -6.71 0.89
N SER A 544 -19.03 -5.96 -0.20
CA SER A 544 -18.51 -4.60 -0.35
C SER A 544 -19.45 -3.80 -1.23
N GLY A 545 -20.03 -2.73 -0.68
CA GLY A 545 -21.12 -2.01 -1.33
C GLY A 545 -22.31 -2.93 -1.64
N SER A 546 -22.74 -2.97 -2.89
CA SER A 546 -23.80 -3.86 -3.39
C SER A 546 -23.31 -5.23 -3.87
N ASN A 547 -22.00 -5.47 -3.89
CA ASN A 547 -21.42 -6.72 -4.37
C ASN A 547 -21.39 -7.77 -3.25
N LEU A 548 -21.80 -8.98 -3.60
CA LEU A 548 -21.80 -10.17 -2.76
C LEU A 548 -20.91 -11.23 -3.41
N TRP A 549 -19.91 -11.72 -2.69
CA TRP A 549 -19.09 -12.85 -3.12
C TRP A 549 -19.39 -14.08 -2.29
N ALA A 550 -19.58 -15.22 -2.94
CA ALA A 550 -19.72 -16.53 -2.33
C ALA A 550 -18.45 -17.36 -2.57
N GLY A 551 -17.80 -17.78 -1.49
CA GLY A 551 -16.70 -18.74 -1.50
C GLY A 551 -17.27 -20.15 -1.43
N THR A 552 -16.88 -21.00 -2.38
CA THR A 552 -17.40 -22.36 -2.54
C THR A 552 -16.27 -23.39 -2.58
N TYR A 553 -16.62 -24.67 -2.70
CA TYR A 553 -15.65 -25.73 -2.98
C TYR A 553 -15.08 -25.70 -4.41
N SER A 554 -15.57 -24.83 -5.30
CA SER A 554 -15.07 -24.67 -6.67
C SER A 554 -14.94 -23.21 -7.10
N GLY A 555 -14.55 -22.36 -6.16
CA GLY A 555 -14.06 -21.01 -6.42
C GLY A 555 -14.93 -19.93 -5.79
N VAL A 556 -14.73 -18.71 -6.26
CA VAL A 556 -15.47 -17.52 -5.87
C VAL A 556 -16.50 -17.20 -6.95
N PHE A 557 -17.72 -16.90 -6.51
CA PHE A 557 -18.79 -16.40 -7.36
C PHE A 557 -19.18 -15.00 -6.92
N LEU A 558 -19.36 -14.09 -7.88
CA LEU A 558 -19.80 -12.72 -7.65
C LEU A 558 -21.26 -12.56 -8.06
N SER A 559 -22.04 -11.91 -7.21
CA SER A 559 -23.33 -11.32 -7.54
C SER A 559 -23.31 -9.81 -7.28
N SER A 560 -23.84 -9.04 -8.23
CA SER A 560 -24.00 -7.58 -8.13
C SER A 560 -25.48 -7.15 -8.09
N ASN A 561 -26.40 -8.11 -7.94
CA ASN A 561 -27.85 -7.91 -8.03
C ASN A 561 -28.59 -8.68 -6.93
N ASN A 562 -28.07 -8.60 -5.69
CA ASN A 562 -28.65 -9.24 -4.51
C ASN A 562 -28.83 -10.76 -4.68
N GLY A 563 -27.83 -11.45 -5.22
CA GLY A 563 -27.82 -12.90 -5.37
C GLY A 563 -28.63 -13.44 -6.56
N THR A 564 -29.42 -12.61 -7.25
CA THR A 564 -30.32 -13.05 -8.34
C THR A 564 -29.57 -13.82 -9.42
N THR A 565 -28.38 -13.34 -9.80
CA THR A 565 -27.45 -14.07 -10.67
C THR A 565 -26.02 -14.05 -10.11
N TRP A 566 -25.28 -15.11 -10.43
CA TRP A 566 -23.91 -15.34 -10.00
C TRP A 566 -23.00 -15.60 -11.20
N PHE A 567 -21.78 -15.11 -11.12
CA PHE A 567 -20.75 -15.35 -12.11
C PHE A 567 -19.50 -15.90 -11.43
N ALA A 568 -18.97 -17.00 -11.95
CA ALA A 568 -17.66 -17.50 -11.51
C ALA A 568 -16.58 -16.44 -11.81
N VAL A 569 -15.78 -16.10 -10.80
CA VAL A 569 -14.73 -15.08 -10.86
C VAL A 569 -13.43 -15.71 -10.35
N ASN A 570 -12.89 -16.66 -11.12
CA ASN A 570 -11.82 -17.57 -10.67
C ASN A 570 -10.48 -17.42 -11.42
N ALA A 571 -10.38 -16.50 -12.38
CA ALA A 571 -9.16 -16.37 -13.18
C ALA A 571 -7.97 -16.04 -12.28
N GLY A 572 -6.92 -16.86 -12.30
CA GLY A 572 -5.74 -16.72 -11.44
C GLY A 572 -5.83 -17.36 -10.05
N LEU A 573 -6.99 -17.92 -9.65
CA LEU A 573 -7.07 -18.80 -8.48
C LEU A 573 -6.52 -20.18 -8.84
N THR A 574 -5.35 -20.54 -8.32
CA THR A 574 -4.76 -21.87 -8.54
C THR A 574 -5.33 -22.93 -7.59
N SER A 575 -6.00 -22.52 -6.52
CA SER A 575 -6.82 -23.38 -5.66
C SER A 575 -8.23 -22.83 -5.57
N THR A 576 -9.23 -23.64 -5.91
CA THR A 576 -10.63 -23.24 -5.98
C THR A 576 -11.43 -23.65 -4.75
N PHE A 577 -10.84 -24.37 -3.79
CA PHE A 577 -11.51 -24.60 -2.51
C PHE A 577 -11.35 -23.37 -1.63
N VAL A 578 -12.32 -22.46 -1.70
CA VAL A 578 -12.34 -21.20 -0.94
C VAL A 578 -13.01 -21.42 0.41
N ARG A 579 -12.26 -21.17 1.49
CA ARG A 579 -12.72 -21.36 2.87
C ARG A 579 -13.02 -20.06 3.58
N ALA A 580 -12.35 -18.99 3.19
CA ALA A 580 -12.51 -17.67 3.78
C ALA A 580 -12.48 -16.61 2.69
N LEU A 581 -13.31 -15.60 2.86
CA LEU A 581 -13.29 -14.38 2.06
C LEU A 581 -13.20 -13.18 2.99
N ALA A 582 -12.46 -12.17 2.59
CA ALA A 582 -12.43 -10.88 3.27
C ALA A 582 -12.42 -9.75 2.22
N ALA A 583 -13.25 -8.74 2.41
CA ALA A 583 -13.28 -7.55 1.58
C ALA A 583 -12.88 -6.32 2.40
N GLY A 584 -12.05 -5.44 1.80
CA GLY A 584 -11.62 -4.19 2.42
C GLY A 584 -11.31 -3.14 1.34
N GLY A 585 -12.07 -2.04 1.33
CA GLY A 585 -12.00 -1.06 0.24
C GLY A 585 -12.35 -1.70 -1.12
N SER A 586 -11.49 -1.49 -2.12
CA SER A 586 -11.58 -2.12 -3.45
C SER A 586 -10.97 -3.52 -3.53
N ASN A 587 -10.41 -4.04 -2.44
CA ASN A 587 -9.66 -5.29 -2.42
C ASN A 587 -10.51 -6.43 -1.89
N LEU A 588 -10.38 -7.58 -2.53
CA LEU A 588 -10.99 -8.84 -2.14
C LEU A 588 -9.90 -9.89 -1.94
N PHE A 589 -9.95 -10.61 -0.82
CA PHE A 589 -9.00 -11.67 -0.49
C PHE A 589 -9.71 -13.00 -0.37
N ALA A 590 -9.08 -14.05 -0.93
CA ALA A 590 -9.55 -15.42 -0.83
C ALA A 590 -8.52 -16.29 -0.11
N GLY A 591 -8.96 -16.93 0.97
CA GLY A 591 -8.21 -17.92 1.71
C GLY A 591 -8.63 -19.30 1.24
N THR A 592 -7.68 -20.08 0.74
CA THR A 592 -7.94 -21.38 0.12
C THR A 592 -7.46 -22.55 0.98
N PHE A 593 -7.92 -23.76 0.67
CA PHE A 593 -7.56 -24.97 1.44
C PHE A 593 -6.08 -25.37 1.30
N ASP A 594 -5.44 -25.07 0.18
CA ASP A 594 -4.07 -25.50 -0.14
C ASP A 594 -3.29 -24.55 -1.06
N GLY A 595 -3.91 -23.47 -1.55
CA GLY A 595 -3.26 -22.49 -2.43
C GLY A 595 -2.83 -21.20 -1.75
N GLY A 596 -3.00 -21.07 -0.44
CA GLY A 596 -2.69 -19.87 0.33
C GLY A 596 -3.72 -18.76 0.16
N VAL A 597 -3.24 -17.52 0.11
CA VAL A 597 -4.04 -16.29 0.00
C VAL A 597 -3.90 -15.69 -1.39
N PHE A 598 -5.04 -15.31 -1.97
CA PHE A 598 -5.11 -14.59 -3.24
C PHE A 598 -5.73 -13.22 -3.04
N LEU A 599 -5.26 -12.23 -3.80
CA LEU A 599 -5.82 -10.88 -3.87
C LEU A 599 -6.48 -10.69 -5.23
N SER A 600 -7.64 -10.05 -5.22
CA SER A 600 -8.22 -9.39 -6.37
C SER A 600 -8.47 -7.91 -6.07
N THR A 601 -8.08 -7.05 -7.01
CA THR A 601 -8.34 -5.60 -6.98
C THR A 601 -9.48 -5.19 -7.94
N ASN A 602 -10.11 -6.17 -8.60
CA ASN A 602 -11.08 -5.98 -9.66
C ASN A 602 -12.32 -6.88 -9.49
N ASN A 603 -12.83 -6.95 -8.25
CA ASN A 603 -14.03 -7.68 -7.88
C ASN A 603 -13.99 -9.20 -8.15
N GLY A 604 -12.80 -9.80 -8.16
CA GLY A 604 -12.56 -11.21 -8.42
C GLY A 604 -12.29 -11.54 -9.89
N SER A 605 -12.37 -10.57 -10.81
CA SER A 605 -12.19 -10.83 -12.25
C SER A 605 -10.81 -11.41 -12.57
N LEU A 606 -9.80 -11.02 -11.81
CA LEU A 606 -8.47 -11.62 -11.79
C LEU A 606 -7.95 -11.72 -10.36
N TRP A 607 -7.26 -12.81 -10.07
CA TRP A 607 -6.61 -13.08 -8.81
C TRP A 607 -5.11 -13.23 -9.00
N SER A 608 -4.36 -12.64 -8.07
CA SER A 608 -2.92 -12.83 -7.97
C SER A 608 -2.62 -13.58 -6.68
N ASN A 609 -1.76 -14.59 -6.74
CA ASN A 609 -1.28 -15.23 -5.52
C ASN A 609 -0.46 -14.18 -4.74
N VAL A 610 -0.80 -13.99 -3.49
CA VAL A 610 -0.10 -13.03 -2.63
C VAL A 610 0.72 -13.79 -1.61
N ASN A 611 1.27 -14.96 -1.92
CA ASN A 611 1.88 -15.88 -0.95
C ASN A 611 3.36 -15.63 -0.66
N THR A 612 4.01 -14.61 -1.24
CA THR A 612 5.44 -14.35 -1.00
C THR A 612 5.73 -14.33 0.49
N GLY A 613 6.54 -15.28 0.98
CA GLY A 613 6.90 -15.44 2.39
C GLY A 613 5.85 -16.07 3.31
N LEU A 614 4.68 -16.49 2.80
CA LEU A 614 3.68 -17.31 3.52
C LEU A 614 4.04 -18.79 3.34
N ARG A 615 4.44 -19.46 4.43
CA ARG A 615 4.82 -20.89 4.41
C ARG A 615 3.62 -21.84 4.43
N PRO A 616 2.60 -21.67 5.29
CA PRO A 616 1.39 -22.49 5.25
C PRO A 616 0.42 -22.04 4.15
N THR A 617 0.03 -22.97 3.29
CA THR A 617 -0.93 -22.68 2.21
C THR A 617 -2.38 -23.02 2.56
N ARG A 618 -2.64 -23.59 3.74
CA ARG A 618 -4.00 -23.92 4.21
C ARG A 618 -4.58 -22.81 5.09
N ILE A 619 -5.47 -22.01 4.53
CA ILE A 619 -6.10 -20.86 5.18
C ILE A 619 -7.48 -21.24 5.71
N HIS A 620 -7.70 -20.99 7.01
CA HIS A 620 -8.97 -21.24 7.70
C HIS A 620 -9.82 -19.98 7.85
N SER A 621 -9.19 -18.83 8.03
CA SER A 621 -9.88 -17.55 8.22
C SER A 621 -9.02 -16.41 7.68
N LEU A 622 -9.68 -15.35 7.25
CA LEU A 622 -9.07 -14.08 6.87
C LEU A 622 -9.75 -12.96 7.64
N ALA A 623 -8.98 -11.97 8.04
CA ALA A 623 -9.49 -10.75 8.66
C ALA A 623 -8.66 -9.55 8.20
N ILE A 624 -9.32 -8.41 8.05
CA ILE A 624 -8.66 -7.13 7.75
C ILE A 624 -8.86 -6.23 8.96
N SER A 625 -7.77 -5.60 9.41
CA SER A 625 -7.81 -4.61 10.48
C SER A 625 -6.81 -3.50 10.19
N GLY A 626 -7.31 -2.27 10.03
CA GLY A 626 -6.50 -1.13 9.61
C GLY A 626 -5.82 -1.39 8.25
N GLU A 627 -4.51 -1.16 8.19
CA GLU A 627 -3.70 -1.34 6.98
C GLU A 627 -3.15 -2.76 6.80
N ASN A 628 -3.64 -3.75 7.55
CA ASN A 628 -3.09 -5.10 7.57
C ASN A 628 -4.13 -6.18 7.26
N LEU A 629 -3.68 -7.20 6.53
CA LEU A 629 -4.39 -8.46 6.31
C LEU A 629 -3.83 -9.55 7.23
N PHE A 630 -4.72 -10.28 7.89
CA PHE A 630 -4.41 -11.41 8.75
C PHE A 630 -4.94 -12.71 8.16
N ALA A 631 -4.14 -13.78 8.23
CA ALA A 631 -4.54 -15.11 7.81
C ALA A 631 -4.36 -16.12 8.95
N GLY A 632 -5.45 -16.75 9.37
CA GLY A 632 -5.43 -17.87 10.31
C GLY A 632 -5.19 -19.19 9.56
N THR A 633 -4.16 -19.94 9.96
CA THR A 633 -3.68 -21.12 9.21
C THR A 633 -3.82 -22.41 10.01
N TYR A 634 -3.84 -23.56 9.31
CA TYR A 634 -3.94 -24.86 9.97
C TYR A 634 -2.62 -25.21 10.67
N ARG A 635 -2.61 -25.18 12.01
CA ARG A 635 -1.49 -25.57 12.89
C ARG A 635 -0.23 -24.69 12.83
N GLU A 636 -0.21 -23.64 12.01
CA GLU A 636 0.96 -22.77 11.80
C GLU A 636 0.71 -21.31 12.19
N GLY A 637 -0.32 -21.07 13.01
CA GLY A 637 -0.60 -19.77 13.64
C GLY A 637 -1.26 -18.74 12.71
N VAL A 638 -1.10 -17.47 13.09
CA VAL A 638 -1.63 -16.32 12.34
C VAL A 638 -0.49 -15.61 11.63
N TRP A 639 -0.69 -15.31 10.36
CA TRP A 639 0.25 -14.57 9.52
C TRP A 639 -0.29 -13.16 9.25
N CYS A 640 0.61 -12.19 9.06
CA CYS A 640 0.27 -10.80 8.78
C CYS A 640 0.95 -10.31 7.49
N ARG A 641 0.22 -9.51 6.71
CA ARG A 641 0.76 -8.80 5.55
C ARG A 641 0.23 -7.36 5.49
N PRO A 642 1.10 -6.33 5.42
CA PRO A 642 0.70 -4.96 5.18
C PRO A 642 0.07 -4.79 3.79
N LEU A 643 -1.07 -4.10 3.72
CA LEU A 643 -1.84 -3.88 2.48
C LEU A 643 -1.06 -3.05 1.45
N ALA A 644 -0.29 -2.05 1.89
CA ALA A 644 0.49 -1.17 1.01
C ALA A 644 1.49 -1.93 0.13
N GLY A 645 2.17 -2.93 0.68
CA GLY A 645 3.13 -3.78 -0.06
C GLY A 645 2.48 -4.91 -0.88
N ILE A 646 1.15 -5.08 -0.81
CA ILE A 646 0.42 -5.99 -1.70
C ILE A 646 0.07 -5.28 -3.01
N VAL A 647 -0.38 -4.02 -2.91
CA VAL A 647 -0.87 -3.23 -4.04
C VAL A 647 0.27 -2.74 -4.94
N THR A 648 1.46 -2.49 -4.39
CA THR A 648 2.63 -2.01 -5.17
C THR A 648 3.47 -3.13 -5.82
N TYR A 649 3.26 -4.40 -5.46
CA TYR A 649 4.04 -5.55 -5.94
C TYR A 649 3.27 -6.46 -6.92
N VAL A 650 2.00 -6.18 -7.22
CA VAL A 650 1.35 -6.85 -8.36
C VAL A 650 2.11 -6.39 -9.60
N GLU A 651 2.85 -7.30 -10.23
CA GLU A 651 3.74 -7.00 -11.34
C GLU A 651 3.08 -6.05 -12.36
N GLU A 652 3.61 -4.84 -12.48
CA GLU A 652 3.76 -4.27 -13.82
C GLU A 652 4.73 -5.18 -14.57
N ARG A 653 4.21 -6.16 -15.31
CA ARG A 653 4.78 -6.60 -16.60
C ARG A 653 3.94 -7.69 -17.27
N SER A 654 3.14 -7.26 -18.24
CA SER A 654 3.47 -7.55 -19.65
C SER A 654 2.70 -6.59 -20.58
N GLY A 655 3.36 -5.53 -21.02
CA GLY A 655 3.40 -5.08 -22.42
C GLY A 655 2.13 -4.96 -23.27
N ALA A 656 0.94 -4.74 -22.71
CA ALA A 656 -0.18 -4.22 -23.49
C ALA A 656 -0.57 -2.88 -22.88
N GLU A 657 -0.42 -1.80 -23.64
CA GLU A 657 -1.14 -0.57 -23.30
C GLU A 657 -2.61 -0.93 -23.05
N PRO A 658 -3.28 -0.32 -22.06
CA PRO A 658 -4.72 -0.48 -21.91
C PRO A 658 -5.38 -0.19 -23.27
N PRO A 659 -6.36 -1.01 -23.69
CA PRO A 659 -7.04 -0.82 -24.96
C PRO A 659 -7.45 0.65 -25.10
N ARG A 660 -7.06 1.31 -26.20
CA ARG A 660 -7.48 2.69 -26.44
C ARG A 660 -8.92 2.74 -26.98
N ASP A 661 -9.37 1.62 -27.55
CA ASP A 661 -10.63 1.50 -28.26
C ASP A 661 -11.55 0.43 -27.65
N PHE A 662 -12.84 0.62 -27.87
CA PHE A 662 -13.86 -0.40 -27.65
C PHE A 662 -13.90 -1.30 -28.88
N SER A 663 -13.85 -2.63 -28.70
CA SER A 663 -13.83 -3.55 -29.85
C SER A 663 -14.42 -4.90 -29.49
N LEU A 664 -15.32 -5.42 -30.33
CA LEU A 664 -15.82 -6.80 -30.28
C LEU A 664 -15.22 -7.61 -31.43
N PHE A 665 -14.44 -8.64 -31.11
CA PHE A 665 -13.78 -9.49 -32.11
C PHE A 665 -14.69 -10.62 -32.59
N GLN A 666 -14.37 -11.12 -33.78
CA GLN A 666 -14.96 -12.33 -34.31
C GLN A 666 -14.62 -13.54 -33.43
N ASN A 667 -15.64 -14.27 -33.00
CA ASN A 667 -15.49 -15.48 -32.19
C ASN A 667 -14.63 -16.54 -32.89
N PHE A 668 -13.87 -17.30 -32.11
CA PHE A 668 -13.02 -18.38 -32.62
C PHE A 668 -13.17 -19.66 -31.77
N PRO A 669 -13.34 -20.84 -32.37
CA PRO A 669 -13.53 -21.07 -33.81
C PRO A 669 -14.87 -20.52 -34.33
N ASN A 670 -14.99 -20.30 -35.64
CA ASN A 670 -16.24 -20.00 -36.34
C ASN A 670 -16.16 -20.48 -37.82
N PRO A 671 -16.95 -21.48 -38.26
CA PRO A 671 -17.96 -22.22 -37.50
C PRO A 671 -17.39 -23.00 -36.32
N PHE A 672 -18.21 -23.31 -35.32
CA PHE A 672 -17.79 -24.00 -34.09
C PHE A 672 -18.73 -25.14 -33.70
N ASN A 673 -18.20 -26.06 -32.86
CA ASN A 673 -18.95 -27.19 -32.32
C ASN A 673 -18.30 -27.72 -31.00
N PRO A 674 -19.02 -27.76 -29.87
CA PRO A 674 -20.16 -26.93 -29.51
C PRO A 674 -19.73 -25.59 -28.86
N THR A 675 -18.43 -25.36 -28.67
CA THR A 675 -17.89 -24.20 -27.93
C THR A 675 -17.13 -23.22 -28.81
N THR A 676 -17.25 -21.92 -28.52
CA THR A 676 -16.46 -20.85 -29.14
C THR A 676 -16.08 -19.79 -28.12
N THR A 677 -15.01 -19.04 -28.39
CA THR A 677 -14.56 -17.93 -27.54
C THR A 677 -14.87 -16.61 -28.23
N ILE A 678 -15.58 -15.72 -27.54
CA ILE A 678 -15.88 -14.34 -27.90
C ILE A 678 -14.89 -13.44 -27.16
N ARG A 679 -14.09 -12.67 -27.90
CA ARG A 679 -13.13 -11.72 -27.34
C ARG A 679 -13.62 -10.29 -27.50
N PHE A 680 -13.38 -9.42 -26.52
CA PHE A 680 -13.62 -7.98 -26.64
C PHE A 680 -12.64 -7.14 -25.81
N GLU A 681 -12.54 -5.84 -26.12
CA GLU A 681 -11.73 -4.86 -25.39
C GLU A 681 -12.58 -3.70 -24.86
N LEU A 682 -12.26 -3.25 -23.65
CA LEU A 682 -12.86 -2.08 -23.02
C LEU A 682 -11.77 -1.03 -22.73
N PRO A 683 -11.92 0.20 -23.21
CA PRO A 683 -10.94 1.25 -22.94
C PRO A 683 -11.11 1.91 -21.57
N GLU A 684 -12.31 1.83 -21.02
CA GLU A 684 -12.69 2.43 -19.74
C GLU A 684 -13.66 1.52 -18.99
N ARG A 685 -13.82 1.78 -17.69
CA ARG A 685 -14.77 1.05 -16.86
C ARG A 685 -16.20 1.33 -17.33
N ALA A 686 -16.97 0.29 -17.59
CA ALA A 686 -18.36 0.41 -18.04
C ALA A 686 -19.22 -0.75 -17.56
N PHE A 687 -20.53 -0.54 -17.47
CA PHE A 687 -21.49 -1.62 -17.32
C PHE A 687 -21.64 -2.36 -18.65
N VAL A 688 -21.29 -3.64 -18.67
CA VAL A 688 -21.21 -4.46 -19.88
C VAL A 688 -22.31 -5.50 -19.93
N SER A 689 -22.96 -5.60 -21.09
CA SER A 689 -23.91 -6.65 -21.43
C SER A 689 -23.50 -7.34 -22.73
N LEU A 690 -23.13 -8.63 -22.66
CA LEU A 690 -22.85 -9.48 -23.84
C LEU A 690 -23.96 -10.52 -23.94
N LYS A 691 -24.71 -10.51 -25.05
CA LYS A 691 -25.88 -11.38 -25.25
C LYS A 691 -25.84 -12.08 -26.59
N ILE A 692 -26.38 -13.29 -26.66
CA ILE A 692 -26.58 -14.09 -27.88
C ILE A 692 -28.04 -13.95 -28.34
N TYR A 693 -28.23 -13.83 -29.65
CA TYR A 693 -29.52 -13.72 -30.32
C TYR A 693 -29.62 -14.74 -31.44
N ASP A 694 -30.84 -15.22 -31.71
CA ASP A 694 -31.13 -15.99 -32.92
C ASP A 694 -31.24 -15.09 -34.15
N ILE A 695 -31.38 -15.69 -35.34
CA ILE A 695 -31.48 -14.93 -36.60
C ILE A 695 -32.74 -14.05 -36.70
N LEU A 696 -33.74 -14.29 -35.84
CA LEU A 696 -34.96 -13.48 -35.74
C LEU A 696 -34.82 -12.34 -34.72
N GLY A 697 -33.64 -12.18 -34.11
CA GLY A 697 -33.35 -11.14 -33.12
C GLY A 697 -33.89 -11.45 -31.72
N ARG A 698 -34.34 -12.68 -31.45
CA ARG A 698 -34.77 -13.08 -30.10
C ARG A 698 -33.56 -13.41 -29.25
N GLU A 699 -33.53 -12.91 -28.02
CA GLU A 699 -32.46 -13.21 -27.08
C GLU A 699 -32.45 -14.70 -26.73
N VAL A 700 -31.31 -15.34 -26.92
CA VAL A 700 -31.08 -16.76 -26.65
C VAL A 700 -30.41 -16.93 -25.29
N GLU A 701 -29.39 -16.14 -24.99
CA GLU A 701 -28.61 -16.26 -23.76
C GLU A 701 -27.88 -14.95 -23.42
N THR A 702 -27.77 -14.61 -22.14
CA THR A 702 -26.93 -13.49 -21.67
C THR A 702 -25.64 -14.05 -21.07
N LEU A 703 -24.49 -13.70 -21.66
CA LEU A 703 -23.16 -14.19 -21.25
C LEU A 703 -22.48 -13.27 -20.23
N ILE A 704 -22.67 -11.94 -20.35
CA ILE A 704 -22.18 -10.95 -19.38
C ILE A 704 -23.32 -9.97 -19.09
N HIS A 705 -23.49 -9.59 -17.83
CA HIS A 705 -24.36 -8.49 -17.42
C HIS A 705 -23.88 -7.88 -16.10
N ARG A 706 -22.77 -7.13 -16.14
CA ARG A 706 -22.11 -6.56 -14.95
C ARG A 706 -21.13 -5.45 -15.32
N GLU A 707 -20.67 -4.70 -14.32
CA GLU A 707 -19.59 -3.72 -14.50
C GLU A 707 -18.22 -4.41 -14.70
N LEU A 708 -17.47 -3.97 -15.72
CA LEU A 708 -16.12 -4.43 -16.04
C LEU A 708 -15.17 -3.23 -16.09
N GLY A 709 -13.90 -3.45 -15.72
CA GLY A 709 -12.84 -2.45 -15.82
C GLY A 709 -12.29 -2.28 -17.24
N THR A 710 -11.27 -1.42 -17.41
CA THR A 710 -10.47 -1.39 -18.64
C THR A 710 -9.76 -2.73 -18.83
N GLY A 711 -9.71 -3.24 -20.06
CA GLY A 711 -8.98 -4.47 -20.38
C GLY A 711 -9.54 -5.29 -21.54
N ARG A 712 -8.87 -6.41 -21.80
CA ARG A 712 -9.26 -7.41 -22.80
C ARG A 712 -9.91 -8.60 -22.12
N TYR A 713 -11.00 -9.10 -22.70
CA TYR A 713 -11.86 -10.12 -22.11
C TYR A 713 -12.10 -11.26 -23.09
N ASP A 714 -12.04 -12.49 -22.59
CA ASP A 714 -12.39 -13.72 -23.33
C ASP A 714 -13.61 -14.39 -22.64
N VAL A 715 -14.65 -14.67 -23.42
CA VAL A 715 -15.90 -15.26 -22.96
C VAL A 715 -16.20 -16.50 -23.77
N ILE A 716 -16.36 -17.64 -23.11
CA ILE A 716 -16.69 -18.90 -23.77
C ILE A 716 -18.20 -19.05 -23.85
N TRP A 717 -18.73 -19.31 -25.05
CA TRP A 717 -20.11 -19.76 -25.25
C TRP A 717 -20.13 -21.26 -25.56
N ASN A 718 -20.94 -22.03 -24.82
CA ASN A 718 -21.14 -23.47 -25.04
C ASN A 718 -22.57 -23.72 -25.54
N ALA A 719 -22.71 -23.87 -26.86
CA ALA A 719 -24.00 -23.99 -27.51
C ALA A 719 -24.48 -25.45 -27.66
N ARG A 720 -24.04 -26.37 -26.79
CA ARG A 720 -24.38 -27.81 -26.87
C ARG A 720 -25.90 -28.05 -26.87
N SER A 721 -26.67 -27.23 -26.15
CA SER A 721 -28.13 -27.29 -26.07
C SER A 721 -28.89 -26.56 -27.20
N HIS A 722 -28.20 -25.91 -28.14
CA HIS A 722 -28.84 -25.09 -29.19
C HIS A 722 -28.75 -25.77 -30.57
N PRO A 723 -29.74 -25.58 -31.47
CA PRO A 723 -29.72 -26.18 -32.81
C PRO A 723 -28.62 -25.56 -33.68
N SER A 724 -28.07 -26.34 -34.62
CA SER A 724 -27.16 -25.82 -35.66
C SER A 724 -27.82 -24.65 -36.38
N GLY A 725 -27.06 -23.60 -36.66
CA GLY A 725 -27.60 -22.40 -37.26
C GLY A 725 -26.73 -21.17 -37.06
N VAL A 726 -27.25 -20.06 -37.55
CA VAL A 726 -26.62 -18.74 -37.43
C VAL A 726 -27.20 -18.00 -36.24
N TYR A 727 -26.33 -17.44 -35.42
CA TYR A 727 -26.66 -16.59 -34.29
C TYR A 727 -25.89 -15.29 -34.36
N CYS A 728 -26.34 -14.30 -33.60
CA CYS A 728 -25.64 -13.04 -33.42
C CYS A 728 -25.25 -12.88 -31.94
N TYR A 729 -24.20 -12.11 -31.67
CA TYR A 729 -23.83 -11.71 -30.32
C TYR A 729 -23.60 -10.21 -30.29
N THR A 730 -24.20 -9.55 -29.30
CA THR A 730 -24.16 -8.10 -29.14
C THR A 730 -23.51 -7.76 -27.81
N LEU A 731 -22.49 -6.91 -27.87
CA LEU A 731 -21.81 -6.30 -26.73
C LEU A 731 -22.30 -4.87 -26.57
N ASN A 732 -22.88 -4.55 -25.41
CA ASN A 732 -23.17 -3.20 -24.94
C ASN A 732 -22.19 -2.82 -23.83
N ALA A 733 -21.61 -1.63 -23.88
CA ALA A 733 -20.82 -1.05 -22.79
C ALA A 733 -21.05 0.47 -22.74
N GLY A 734 -21.86 0.94 -21.77
CA GLY A 734 -22.32 2.33 -21.75
C GLY A 734 -23.10 2.67 -23.03
N ASP A 735 -22.67 3.72 -23.73
CA ASP A 735 -23.29 4.17 -24.99
C ASP A 735 -22.77 3.41 -26.23
N ARG A 736 -21.82 2.47 -26.07
CA ARG A 736 -21.18 1.76 -27.19
C ARG A 736 -21.81 0.38 -27.39
N VAL A 737 -22.14 0.06 -28.65
CA VAL A 737 -22.79 -1.20 -29.04
C VAL A 737 -22.12 -1.79 -30.26
N GLU A 738 -21.68 -3.04 -30.18
CA GLU A 738 -21.18 -3.80 -31.32
C GLU A 738 -21.87 -5.16 -31.42
N THR A 739 -22.15 -5.61 -32.65
CA THR A 739 -22.77 -6.91 -32.92
C THR A 739 -21.97 -7.69 -33.97
N ARG A 740 -21.84 -8.99 -33.76
CA ARG A 740 -21.15 -9.90 -34.68
C ARG A 740 -21.97 -11.18 -34.86
N ARG A 741 -21.65 -11.95 -35.91
CA ARG A 741 -22.35 -13.20 -36.27
C ARG A 741 -21.48 -14.41 -35.96
N LEU A 742 -22.08 -15.51 -35.51
CA LEU A 742 -21.43 -16.80 -35.31
C LEU A 742 -22.26 -17.95 -35.88
N VAL A 743 -21.59 -19.04 -36.26
CA VAL A 743 -22.19 -20.20 -36.94
C VAL A 743 -21.93 -21.47 -36.14
N LEU A 744 -22.99 -22.05 -35.58
CA LEU A 744 -22.94 -23.36 -34.90
C LEU A 744 -23.19 -24.45 -35.94
N LEU A 745 -22.25 -25.40 -36.05
CA LEU A 745 -22.35 -26.54 -36.97
C LEU A 745 -22.15 -27.84 -36.20
N LYS A 746 -23.24 -28.52 -35.83
CA LYS A 746 -23.19 -29.81 -35.14
C LYS A 746 -22.86 -30.97 -36.06
#